data_AF-A0A928G9L3-F1
#
_entry.id   AF-A0A928G9L3-F1
#
_cell.length_a   1.000
_cell.length_b   1.000
_cell.length_c   1.000
_cell.angle_alpha   90.00
_cell.angle_beta   90.00
_cell.angle_gamma   90.00
#
_symmetry.space_group_name_H-M   'P 1'
#
loop_
_entity.id
_entity.type
_entity.pdbx_description
1 polymer ?
#
loop_
_entity_poly.entity_id
_entity_poly.type
_entity_poly.pdbx_seq_one_letter_code
_entity_poly.pdbx_strand_id
1 'polypeptide(L)'
;MKKLLYSILSLILIFGATSCENWLDVNTNPDKPNNESASVEIRLPWIQHYYMYAYGSASVRTTAAAQILTNVAHGNHISRMATWDPWQDMNITPYQQWFVGAANNIPDILKKAQETGAYHYEAAGLVLKSMGYIMMADLFGEIPYINAIGPDFSPSFDTGDVVYDGCMADIDRAIELFSQPQEPGATPLSAGDTWNGGDVNKWIKLCWGLKARWMGTLSKTDKYDMEAILAAISKAPQSNADNIKVTHYNVETSSDAPINGDAFGPNTIYNTAAWGTGQRLNKWYIDILTNLNGSGVEDPRADKLIPSAMCNVVLSDDGASIKTYEWRRDAGVNVQGLDEGWTVNRYAGASIQATYMPATEDVKKTYSHSDILKYYTSVDAFVNNVKKLYNEATATVNVTATDVEITYHPGALYSNSDNVTCVEDVKYVNYRADAVYQTYGLSKTDMNCYISGNPTLTRNLGFVQGTGAFYTRPDSDADILTYSEMCFLKAEILFRKGDKGGAYTAYIEGIKSHFARMNEKLNTWQGSGACTTARGFDVTFAYGPMAQSEIDAYMASAAVKQSAADLTMSDIMTQKLIALGFNYQTWNDVRRFNYNAGNIADFGVVYNYKEPMYRMKAESEFDSNPQSDRYYVRRMMQCYLETDYNTVETDKTLKELYGQYGIEGGLDPKVYSIPVWWDWTK
;
A
#
# COMPACT_ATOMS: atom_id res chain seq x y z
N MET A 1 -7.90 33.67 -75.62
CA MET A 1 -9.04 33.31 -74.73
C MET A 1 -8.74 32.15 -73.78
N LYS A 2 -8.18 31.01 -74.23
CA LYS A 2 -7.88 29.88 -73.31
C LYS A 2 -6.87 30.19 -72.19
N LYS A 3 -5.83 31.00 -72.46
CA LYS A 3 -4.83 31.41 -71.44
C LYS A 3 -5.35 32.43 -70.41
N LEU A 4 -6.36 33.23 -70.77
CA LEU A 4 -7.02 34.17 -69.85
C LEU A 4 -7.99 33.43 -68.91
N LEU A 5 -8.63 32.37 -69.39
CA LEU A 5 -9.51 31.51 -68.60
C LEU A 5 -8.75 30.80 -67.46
N TYR A 6 -7.55 30.28 -67.75
CA TYR A 6 -6.70 29.65 -66.73
C TYR A 6 -6.17 30.65 -65.70
N SER A 7 -5.87 31.89 -66.12
CA SER A 7 -5.43 32.94 -65.18
C SER A 7 -6.57 33.37 -64.25
N ILE A 8 -7.81 33.44 -64.75
CA ILE A 8 -9.00 33.76 -63.96
C ILE A 8 -9.38 32.60 -63.02
N LEU A 9 -9.29 31.34 -63.46
CA LEU A 9 -9.50 30.17 -62.59
C LEU A 9 -8.43 30.06 -61.48
N SER A 10 -7.18 30.45 -61.77
CA SER A 10 -6.09 30.48 -60.77
C SER A 10 -6.31 31.56 -59.72
N LEU A 11 -6.80 32.73 -60.12
CA LEU A 11 -7.11 33.85 -59.22
C LEU A 11 -8.36 33.58 -58.35
N ILE A 12 -9.36 32.86 -58.87
CA ILE A 12 -10.54 32.44 -58.08
C ILE A 12 -10.15 31.38 -57.03
N LEU A 13 -9.17 30.51 -57.33
CA LEU A 13 -8.66 29.53 -56.36
C LEU A 13 -7.89 30.19 -55.20
N ILE A 14 -7.24 31.34 -55.45
CA ILE A 14 -6.45 32.07 -54.44
C ILE A 14 -7.34 32.95 -53.54
N PHE A 15 -8.48 33.45 -54.04
CA PHE A 15 -9.46 34.20 -53.21
C PHE A 15 -10.45 33.31 -52.43
N GLY A 16 -10.47 32.00 -52.67
CA GLY A 16 -11.26 31.02 -51.89
C GLY A 16 -10.56 30.52 -50.61
N ALA A 17 -9.30 30.89 -50.39
CA ALA A 17 -8.51 30.46 -49.22
C ALA A 17 -8.51 31.50 -48.08
N THR A 18 -9.58 32.29 -47.96
CA THR A 18 -9.78 33.14 -46.78
C THR A 18 -10.49 32.31 -45.70
N SER A 19 -9.69 31.85 -44.73
CA SER A 19 -10.08 31.72 -43.33
C SER A 19 -11.44 31.07 -43.06
N CYS A 20 -11.52 29.75 -43.19
CA CYS A 20 -12.36 28.95 -42.30
C CYS A 20 -11.52 28.57 -41.07
N GLU A 21 -11.26 29.52 -40.16
CA GLU A 21 -10.80 29.18 -38.80
C GLU A 21 -11.92 28.57 -37.93
N ASN A 22 -13.17 28.53 -38.42
CA ASN A 22 -14.32 28.01 -37.68
C ASN A 22 -14.66 26.54 -37.95
N TRP A 23 -13.70 25.69 -38.36
CA TRP A 23 -13.95 24.26 -38.63
C TRP A 23 -13.27 23.32 -37.61
N LEU A 24 -13.05 23.77 -36.38
CA LEU A 24 -12.91 22.89 -35.20
C LEU A 24 -13.57 23.47 -33.94
N ASP A 25 -14.12 24.68 -33.99
CA ASP A 25 -14.73 25.38 -32.85
C ASP A 25 -16.23 25.09 -32.69
N VAL A 26 -16.62 23.83 -32.94
CA VAL A 26 -18.00 23.36 -32.81
C VAL A 26 -18.04 22.02 -32.08
N ASN A 27 -17.34 21.94 -30.94
CA ASN A 27 -17.66 20.90 -29.96
C ASN A 27 -17.18 21.22 -28.52
N THR A 28 -17.40 22.44 -28.04
CA THR A 28 -17.61 22.63 -26.59
C THR A 28 -19.02 22.14 -26.28
N ASN A 29 -19.17 20.81 -26.16
CA ASN A 29 -20.39 20.23 -25.63
C ASN A 29 -20.53 20.72 -24.17
N PRO A 30 -21.58 21.49 -23.82
CA PRO A 30 -21.78 21.99 -22.44
C PRO A 30 -21.88 20.85 -21.42
N ASP A 31 -22.26 19.65 -21.87
CA ASP A 31 -22.43 18.45 -21.06
C ASP A 31 -21.17 17.56 -21.02
N LYS A 32 -20.08 17.96 -21.70
CA LYS A 32 -18.78 17.28 -21.62
C LYS A 32 -17.67 18.30 -21.32
N PRO A 33 -17.20 18.39 -20.07
CA PRO A 33 -16.07 19.24 -19.74
C PRO A 33 -14.88 18.89 -20.64
N ASN A 34 -14.29 19.88 -21.28
CA ASN A 34 -12.96 19.78 -21.87
C ASN A 34 -11.96 20.46 -20.93
N ASN A 35 -10.66 20.29 -21.19
CA ASN A 35 -9.61 20.82 -20.32
C ASN A 35 -9.71 22.35 -20.11
N GLU A 36 -10.37 23.08 -21.00
CA GLU A 36 -10.54 24.54 -20.92
C GLU A 36 -11.78 24.98 -20.14
N SER A 37 -12.82 24.14 -20.05
CA SER A 37 -14.11 24.50 -19.44
C SER A 37 -14.33 23.99 -18.02
N ALA A 38 -13.59 22.97 -17.57
CA ALA A 38 -13.78 22.41 -16.23
C ALA A 38 -13.33 23.37 -15.12
N SER A 39 -14.25 23.65 -14.18
CA SER A 39 -14.03 24.52 -13.03
C SER A 39 -13.13 23.88 -11.96
N VAL A 40 -12.61 24.69 -11.05
CA VAL A 40 -11.65 24.25 -10.01
C VAL A 40 -12.27 23.22 -9.06
N GLU A 41 -13.55 23.40 -8.70
CA GLU A 41 -14.28 22.51 -7.78
C GLU A 41 -14.62 21.14 -8.39
N ILE A 42 -14.68 21.04 -9.72
CA ILE A 42 -14.85 19.77 -10.42
C ILE A 42 -13.49 19.07 -10.60
N ARG A 43 -12.42 19.83 -10.81
CA ARG A 43 -11.10 19.26 -11.14
C ARG A 43 -10.37 18.70 -9.92
N LEU A 44 -10.42 19.39 -8.78
CA LEU A 44 -9.70 18.97 -7.57
C LEU A 44 -10.06 17.54 -7.11
N PRO A 45 -11.35 17.13 -7.03
CA PRO A 45 -11.72 15.75 -6.69
C PRO A 45 -11.07 14.69 -7.60
N TRP A 46 -10.96 14.96 -8.90
CA TRP A 46 -10.35 14.02 -9.84
C TRP A 46 -8.83 13.92 -9.65
N ILE A 47 -8.15 15.05 -9.42
CA ILE A 47 -6.71 15.05 -9.10
C ILE A 47 -6.48 14.26 -7.80
N GLN A 48 -7.29 14.52 -6.77
CA GLN A 48 -7.26 13.81 -5.49
C GLN A 48 -7.47 12.29 -5.67
N HIS A 49 -8.46 11.89 -6.48
CA HIS A 49 -8.74 10.48 -6.77
C HIS A 49 -7.57 9.78 -7.48
N TYR A 50 -7.08 10.36 -8.58
CA TYR A 50 -5.99 9.75 -9.35
C TYR A 50 -4.68 9.69 -8.56
N TYR A 51 -4.40 10.73 -7.75
CA TYR A 51 -3.31 10.67 -6.78
C TYR A 51 -3.51 9.51 -5.80
N MET A 52 -4.71 9.33 -5.23
CA MET A 52 -4.98 8.25 -4.29
C MET A 52 -4.82 6.86 -4.90
N TYR A 53 -5.12 6.71 -6.18
CA TYR A 53 -4.92 5.44 -6.87
C TYR A 53 -3.43 5.17 -7.10
N ALA A 54 -2.66 6.18 -7.53
CA ALA A 54 -1.21 6.08 -7.63
C ALA A 54 -0.58 5.73 -6.26
N TYR A 55 -1.01 6.42 -5.20
CA TYR A 55 -0.58 6.22 -3.82
C TYR A 55 -0.88 4.82 -3.30
N GLY A 56 -2.10 4.31 -3.45
CA GLY A 56 -2.47 2.97 -3.00
C GLY A 56 -1.67 1.89 -3.72
N SER A 57 -1.53 2.03 -5.05
CA SER A 57 -0.77 1.10 -5.89
C SER A 57 0.73 1.07 -5.58
N ALA A 58 1.31 2.25 -5.31
CA ALA A 58 2.69 2.39 -4.84
C ALA A 58 2.87 1.77 -3.45
N SER A 59 1.96 2.09 -2.51
CA SER A 59 2.02 1.63 -1.12
C SER A 59 2.02 0.11 -1.01
N VAL A 60 1.18 -0.59 -1.77
CA VAL A 60 1.12 -2.07 -1.73
C VAL A 60 2.41 -2.74 -2.25
N ARG A 61 3.05 -2.16 -3.27
CA ARG A 61 4.31 -2.69 -3.83
C ARG A 61 5.49 -2.44 -2.90
N THR A 62 5.56 -1.24 -2.34
CA THR A 62 6.63 -0.81 -1.44
C THR A 62 6.52 -1.49 -0.09
N THR A 63 5.31 -1.77 0.42
CA THR A 63 5.14 -2.56 1.65
C THR A 63 5.52 -4.02 1.45
N ALA A 64 5.35 -4.57 0.24
CA ALA A 64 5.91 -5.88 -0.11
C ALA A 64 7.44 -5.86 -0.12
N ALA A 65 8.05 -4.83 -0.71
CA ALA A 65 9.52 -4.64 -0.67
C ALA A 65 10.04 -4.50 0.76
N ALA A 66 9.29 -3.81 1.63
CA ALA A 66 9.54 -3.64 3.05
C ALA A 66 9.15 -4.87 3.90
N GLN A 67 8.82 -6.01 3.27
CA GLN A 67 8.55 -7.29 3.92
C GLN A 67 7.29 -7.33 4.80
N ILE A 68 6.34 -6.41 4.63
CA ILE A 68 5.03 -6.47 5.32
C ILE A 68 4.10 -7.45 4.60
N LEU A 69 4.05 -7.35 3.27
CA LEU A 69 3.13 -8.11 2.41
C LEU A 69 3.89 -9.12 1.53
N THR A 70 3.25 -10.22 1.20
CA THR A 70 3.67 -11.13 0.14
C THR A 70 2.46 -11.66 -0.64
N ASN A 71 2.69 -12.52 -1.64
CA ASN A 71 1.65 -13.14 -2.43
C ASN A 71 2.00 -14.58 -2.78
N VAL A 72 1.00 -15.46 -2.74
CA VAL A 72 1.15 -16.90 -3.01
C VAL A 72 1.19 -17.28 -4.49
N ALA A 73 0.76 -16.37 -5.37
CA ALA A 73 0.80 -16.55 -6.82
C ALA A 73 2.15 -16.09 -7.37
N HIS A 74 2.97 -17.05 -7.80
CA HIS A 74 4.25 -16.79 -8.44
C HIS A 74 4.06 -15.91 -9.69
N GLY A 75 4.90 -14.89 -9.86
CA GLY A 75 4.84 -13.98 -11.01
C GLY A 75 3.82 -12.85 -10.88
N ASN A 76 3.14 -12.71 -9.74
CA ASN A 76 2.38 -11.50 -9.44
C ASN A 76 3.34 -10.36 -9.01
N HIS A 77 2.98 -9.11 -9.32
CA HIS A 77 3.74 -7.91 -8.93
C HIS A 77 4.10 -7.89 -7.43
N ILE A 78 3.19 -8.26 -6.56
CA ILE A 78 3.41 -8.27 -5.10
C ILE A 78 4.43 -9.34 -4.71
N SER A 79 4.32 -10.55 -5.28
CA SER A 79 5.25 -11.66 -5.01
C SER A 79 6.68 -11.31 -5.40
N ARG A 80 6.85 -10.61 -6.54
CA ARG A 80 8.12 -10.16 -7.10
C ARG A 80 8.77 -9.05 -6.27
N MET A 81 7.99 -8.08 -5.80
CA MET A 81 8.50 -7.07 -4.85
C MET A 81 8.95 -7.72 -3.54
N ALA A 82 8.17 -8.67 -3.00
CA ALA A 82 8.50 -9.33 -1.74
C ALA A 82 9.80 -10.16 -1.81
N THR A 83 10.13 -10.68 -2.99
CA THR A 83 11.37 -11.42 -3.27
C THR A 83 12.49 -10.55 -3.87
N TRP A 84 12.34 -9.23 -3.86
CA TRP A 84 13.31 -8.28 -4.44
C TRP A 84 13.74 -8.62 -5.88
N ASP A 85 12.78 -9.06 -6.68
CA ASP A 85 12.92 -9.36 -8.11
C ASP A 85 11.86 -8.61 -8.91
N PRO A 86 11.84 -7.25 -8.86
CA PRO A 86 10.83 -6.45 -9.53
C PRO A 86 10.92 -6.61 -11.05
N TRP A 87 9.75 -6.61 -11.70
CA TRP A 87 9.60 -6.49 -13.16
C TRP A 87 9.22 -5.07 -13.53
N GLN A 88 9.55 -4.69 -14.76
CA GLN A 88 9.29 -3.34 -15.26
C GLN A 88 7.79 -2.98 -15.30
N ASP A 89 6.93 -3.89 -15.78
CA ASP A 89 5.48 -3.68 -15.91
C ASP A 89 4.77 -3.42 -14.58
N MET A 90 5.42 -3.79 -13.47
CA MET A 90 4.86 -3.61 -12.14
C MET A 90 4.59 -2.14 -11.86
N ASN A 91 5.35 -1.23 -12.47
CA ASN A 91 5.32 0.19 -12.13
C ASN A 91 4.38 1.01 -13.01
N ILE A 92 3.67 0.37 -13.94
CA ILE A 92 2.73 1.05 -14.86
C ILE A 92 1.62 1.75 -14.09
N THR A 93 0.95 1.04 -13.17
CA THR A 93 -0.21 1.59 -12.46
C THR A 93 0.10 2.85 -11.65
N PRO A 94 1.10 2.88 -10.73
CA PRO A 94 1.41 4.10 -10.00
C PRO A 94 1.82 5.25 -10.94
N TYR A 95 2.61 4.96 -11.98
CA TYR A 95 3.07 5.95 -12.94
C TYR A 95 1.94 6.55 -13.78
N GLN A 96 1.10 5.70 -14.39
CA GLN A 96 -0.01 6.12 -15.25
C GLN A 96 -1.04 6.94 -14.48
N GLN A 97 -1.40 6.50 -13.27
CA GLN A 97 -2.40 7.18 -12.45
C GLN A 97 -1.88 8.55 -11.99
N TRP A 98 -0.57 8.67 -11.77
CA TRP A 98 0.04 9.97 -11.54
C TRP A 98 0.09 10.82 -12.81
N PHE A 99 0.88 10.45 -13.83
CA PHE A 99 1.16 11.30 -14.98
C PHE A 99 -0.05 11.54 -15.89
N VAL A 100 -0.83 10.49 -16.17
CA VAL A 100 -1.99 10.55 -17.09
C VAL A 100 -3.28 10.92 -16.35
N GLY A 101 -3.39 10.57 -15.06
CA GLY A 101 -4.57 10.87 -14.26
C GLY A 101 -4.51 12.22 -13.55
N ALA A 102 -3.55 12.39 -12.64
CA ALA A 102 -3.48 13.55 -11.76
C ALA A 102 -2.65 14.71 -12.35
N ALA A 103 -1.39 14.45 -12.74
CA ALA A 103 -0.41 15.48 -13.10
C ALA A 103 -0.81 16.27 -14.34
N ASN A 104 -1.41 15.64 -15.35
CA ASN A 104 -1.90 16.32 -16.55
C ASN A 104 -3.02 17.35 -16.27
N ASN A 105 -3.71 17.25 -15.14
CA ASN A 105 -4.75 18.19 -14.71
C ASN A 105 -4.20 19.36 -13.87
N ILE A 106 -2.95 19.28 -13.43
CA ILE A 106 -2.33 20.29 -12.55
C ILE A 106 -2.17 21.64 -13.26
N PRO A 107 -1.62 21.76 -14.48
CA PRO A 107 -1.45 23.07 -15.12
C PRO A 107 -2.77 23.83 -15.26
N ASP A 108 -3.86 23.12 -15.60
CA ASP A 108 -5.18 23.72 -15.80
C ASP A 108 -5.81 24.20 -14.48
N ILE A 109 -5.70 23.44 -13.37
CA ILE A 109 -6.24 23.90 -12.08
C ILE A 109 -5.50 25.14 -11.58
N LEU A 110 -4.16 25.17 -11.75
CA LEU A 110 -3.34 26.31 -11.32
C LEU A 110 -3.72 27.56 -12.12
N LYS A 111 -3.77 27.45 -13.46
CA LYS A 111 -4.18 28.54 -14.34
C LYS A 111 -5.58 29.04 -14.00
N LYS A 112 -6.55 28.13 -13.86
CA LYS A 112 -7.95 28.52 -13.60
C LYS A 112 -8.13 29.16 -12.22
N ALA A 113 -7.45 28.64 -11.21
CA ALA A 113 -7.46 29.21 -9.86
C ALA A 113 -6.90 30.64 -9.86
N GLN A 114 -5.80 30.89 -10.58
CA GLN A 114 -5.22 32.22 -10.73
C GLN A 114 -6.17 33.19 -11.46
N GLU A 115 -6.77 32.76 -12.58
CA GLU A 115 -7.73 33.58 -13.36
C GLU A 115 -8.99 33.96 -12.56
N THR A 116 -9.40 33.11 -11.61
CA THR A 116 -10.64 33.28 -10.83
C THR A 116 -10.38 33.79 -9.41
N GLY A 117 -9.12 34.03 -9.03
CA GLY A 117 -8.73 34.44 -7.68
C GLY A 117 -9.02 33.40 -6.60
N ALA A 118 -9.11 32.12 -6.99
CA ALA A 118 -9.36 30.98 -6.11
C ALA A 118 -8.03 30.36 -5.61
N TYR A 119 -7.19 31.19 -4.99
CA TYR A 119 -5.85 30.86 -4.46
C TYR A 119 -5.76 29.57 -3.64
N HIS A 120 -6.81 29.19 -2.90
CA HIS A 120 -6.82 27.95 -2.12
C HIS A 120 -6.84 26.69 -3.00
N TYR A 121 -7.42 26.75 -4.20
CA TYR A 121 -7.33 25.67 -5.19
C TYR A 121 -5.96 25.62 -5.86
N GLU A 122 -5.34 26.79 -6.10
CA GLU A 122 -3.94 26.86 -6.57
C GLU A 122 -3.01 26.17 -5.56
N ALA A 123 -3.17 26.51 -4.27
CA ALA A 123 -2.42 25.91 -3.18
C ALA A 123 -2.61 24.38 -3.10
N ALA A 124 -3.85 23.90 -3.14
CA ALA A 124 -4.13 22.46 -3.12
C ALA A 124 -3.53 21.73 -4.34
N GLY A 125 -3.56 22.36 -5.53
CA GLY A 125 -2.92 21.86 -6.73
C GLY A 125 -1.41 21.71 -6.57
N LEU A 126 -0.72 22.71 -6.00
CA LEU A 126 0.72 22.66 -5.72
C LEU A 126 1.09 21.58 -4.70
N VAL A 127 0.26 21.37 -3.67
CA VAL A 127 0.48 20.29 -2.68
C VAL A 127 0.37 18.92 -3.35
N LEU A 128 -0.68 18.67 -4.13
CA LEU A 128 -0.88 17.40 -4.84
C LEU A 128 0.22 17.16 -5.89
N LYS A 129 0.62 18.21 -6.63
CA LYS A 129 1.79 18.22 -7.51
C LYS A 129 3.02 17.69 -6.78
N SER A 130 3.34 18.30 -5.65
CA SER A 130 4.53 17.98 -4.87
C SER A 130 4.48 16.55 -4.30
N MET A 131 3.34 16.14 -3.75
CA MET A 131 3.16 14.78 -3.22
C MET A 131 3.36 13.71 -4.29
N GLY A 132 2.81 13.90 -5.49
CA GLY A 132 2.95 12.92 -6.57
C GLY A 132 4.36 12.84 -7.15
N TYR A 133 5.01 13.99 -7.39
CA TYR A 133 6.38 14.00 -7.91
C TYR A 133 7.40 13.47 -6.90
N ILE A 134 7.28 13.80 -5.61
CA ILE A 134 8.13 13.17 -4.57
C ILE A 134 7.89 11.66 -4.52
N MET A 135 6.63 11.20 -4.58
CA MET A 135 6.35 9.75 -4.62
C MET A 135 7.01 9.09 -5.84
N MET A 136 6.93 9.69 -7.03
CA MET A 136 7.62 9.16 -8.22
C MET A 136 9.14 9.16 -8.03
N ALA A 137 9.73 10.24 -7.51
CA ALA A 137 11.17 10.31 -7.26
C ALA A 137 11.62 9.30 -6.18
N ASP A 138 10.79 9.04 -5.17
CA ASP A 138 11.10 8.01 -4.18
C ASP A 138 11.08 6.60 -4.79
N LEU A 139 10.20 6.34 -5.76
CA LEU A 139 10.13 5.04 -6.44
C LEU A 139 11.24 4.87 -7.48
N PHE A 140 11.45 5.86 -8.35
CA PHE A 140 12.28 5.74 -9.56
C PHE A 140 13.56 6.59 -9.52
N GLY A 141 13.67 7.55 -8.61
CA GLY A 141 14.61 8.70 -8.59
C GLY A 141 14.45 9.61 -9.79
N GLU A 142 15.30 9.48 -10.81
CA GLU A 142 15.23 10.34 -11.99
C GLU A 142 13.90 10.14 -12.71
N ILE A 143 13.19 11.25 -12.98
CA ILE A 143 11.88 11.29 -13.64
C ILE A 143 11.73 12.58 -14.45
N PRO A 144 10.87 12.62 -15.47
CA PRO A 144 10.44 13.90 -16.05
C PRO A 144 9.79 14.79 -15.00
N TYR A 145 10.25 16.04 -14.83
CA TYR A 145 9.65 16.99 -13.89
C TYR A 145 9.52 18.43 -14.42
N ILE A 146 10.62 19.11 -14.76
CA ILE A 146 10.61 20.51 -15.19
C ILE A 146 9.90 20.63 -16.55
N ASN A 147 10.29 19.77 -17.48
CA ASN A 147 9.71 19.70 -18.83
C ASN A 147 8.57 18.68 -18.91
N ALA A 148 8.14 18.11 -17.77
CA ALA A 148 7.01 17.21 -17.73
C ALA A 148 5.70 17.96 -17.94
N ILE A 149 4.71 17.25 -18.51
CA ILE A 149 3.37 17.77 -18.79
C ILE A 149 3.42 19.05 -19.64
N GLY A 150 3.51 18.87 -20.96
CA GLY A 150 3.59 19.97 -21.91
C GLY A 150 3.57 19.50 -23.35
N PRO A 151 3.94 20.36 -24.32
CA PRO A 151 3.99 20.01 -25.73
C PRO A 151 5.20 19.13 -26.10
N ASP A 152 6.14 18.94 -25.17
CA ASP A 152 7.29 18.05 -25.38
C ASP A 152 6.87 16.58 -25.27
N PHE A 153 7.06 15.84 -26.35
CA PHE A 153 6.74 14.41 -26.44
C PHE A 153 7.88 13.51 -25.95
N SER A 154 9.04 14.07 -25.62
CA SER A 154 10.20 13.34 -25.11
C SER A 154 10.89 14.15 -24.01
N PRO A 155 10.20 14.42 -22.89
CA PRO A 155 10.73 15.28 -21.84
C PRO A 155 11.99 14.66 -21.21
N SER A 156 12.97 15.52 -20.96
CA SER A 156 14.19 15.15 -20.23
C SER A 156 13.87 14.74 -18.80
N PHE A 157 14.69 13.84 -18.25
CA PHE A 157 14.61 13.44 -16.86
C PHE A 157 15.38 14.43 -15.98
N ASP A 158 14.79 14.79 -14.85
CA ASP A 158 15.42 15.57 -13.80
C ASP A 158 15.84 14.65 -12.65
N THR A 159 16.92 15.03 -11.97
CA THR A 159 17.41 14.31 -10.79
C THR A 159 16.47 14.50 -9.60
N GLY A 160 16.43 13.51 -8.71
CA GLY A 160 15.47 13.56 -7.60
C GLY A 160 15.70 14.70 -6.60
N ASP A 161 16.90 15.27 -6.51
CA ASP A 161 17.19 16.47 -5.71
C ASP A 161 16.58 17.74 -6.33
N VAL A 162 16.60 17.87 -7.67
CA VAL A 162 15.90 18.94 -8.39
C VAL A 162 14.39 18.84 -8.18
N VAL A 163 13.84 17.63 -8.28
CA VAL A 163 12.42 17.37 -7.98
C VAL A 163 12.10 17.76 -6.53
N TYR A 164 12.95 17.36 -5.58
CA TYR A 164 12.77 17.68 -4.17
C TYR A 164 12.77 19.19 -3.91
N ASP A 165 13.78 19.90 -4.40
CA ASP A 165 13.92 21.33 -4.15
C ASP A 165 12.75 22.11 -4.77
N GLY A 166 12.31 21.72 -5.97
CA GLY A 166 11.12 22.28 -6.63
C GLY A 166 9.82 22.01 -5.84
N CYS A 167 9.62 20.79 -5.36
CA CYS A 167 8.46 20.42 -4.54
C CYS A 167 8.46 21.15 -3.18
N MET A 168 9.62 21.33 -2.55
CA MET A 168 9.72 22.10 -1.30
C MET A 168 9.34 23.57 -1.51
N ALA A 169 9.76 24.17 -2.63
CA ALA A 169 9.36 25.54 -3.01
C ALA A 169 7.85 25.64 -3.31
N ASP A 170 7.28 24.65 -4.01
CA ASP A 170 5.84 24.58 -4.27
C ASP A 170 5.03 24.47 -2.95
N ILE A 171 5.51 23.72 -1.96
CA ILE A 171 4.88 23.65 -0.63
C ILE A 171 4.98 24.98 0.13
N ASP A 172 6.11 25.67 0.08
CA ASP A 172 6.23 27.00 0.68
C ASP A 172 5.25 27.99 0.03
N ARG A 173 5.14 27.95 -1.30
CA ARG A 173 4.16 28.75 -2.03
C ARG A 173 2.72 28.40 -1.65
N ALA A 174 2.41 27.11 -1.48
CA ALA A 174 1.08 26.67 -1.06
C ALA A 174 0.72 27.21 0.33
N ILE A 175 1.65 27.21 1.29
CA ILE A 175 1.43 27.77 2.64
C ILE A 175 1.09 29.27 2.55
N GLU A 176 1.80 30.03 1.70
CA GLU A 176 1.49 31.43 1.45
C GLU A 176 0.09 31.60 0.88
N LEU A 177 -0.25 30.88 -0.19
CA LEU A 177 -1.54 30.96 -0.88
C LEU A 177 -2.72 30.57 0.02
N PHE A 178 -2.57 29.52 0.85
CA PHE A 178 -3.57 29.17 1.86
C PHE A 178 -3.79 30.28 2.89
N SER A 179 -2.77 31.09 3.16
CA SER A 179 -2.84 32.23 4.07
C SER A 179 -3.42 33.50 3.42
N GLN A 180 -3.65 33.48 2.10
CA GLN A 180 -4.21 34.61 1.36
C GLN A 180 -5.75 34.61 1.40
N PRO A 181 -6.38 35.80 1.48
CA PRO A 181 -7.82 35.91 1.26
C PRO A 181 -8.15 35.59 -0.21
N GLN A 182 -9.22 34.84 -0.43
CA GLN A 182 -9.77 34.57 -1.76
C GLN A 182 -10.39 35.86 -2.34
N GLU A 183 -10.38 36.03 -3.66
CA GLU A 183 -11.03 37.18 -4.30
C GLU A 183 -12.57 37.13 -4.15
N PRO A 184 -13.27 38.27 -4.16
CA PRO A 184 -14.73 38.30 -4.10
C PRO A 184 -15.37 37.47 -5.23
N GLY A 185 -16.17 36.47 -4.86
CA GLY A 185 -16.84 35.58 -5.81
C GLY A 185 -16.02 34.36 -6.25
N ALA A 186 -14.79 34.21 -5.76
CA ALA A 186 -14.02 32.99 -5.98
C ALA A 186 -14.70 31.77 -5.36
N THR A 187 -14.64 30.62 -6.04
CA THR A 187 -15.21 29.37 -5.53
C THR A 187 -14.50 28.98 -4.22
N PRO A 188 -15.25 28.66 -3.13
CA PRO A 188 -14.64 28.19 -1.89
C PRO A 188 -14.03 26.80 -2.06
N LEU A 189 -12.91 26.52 -1.37
CA LEU A 189 -12.24 25.22 -1.42
C LEU A 189 -13.16 24.06 -1.00
N SER A 190 -14.09 24.31 -0.07
CA SER A 190 -15.06 23.32 0.42
C SER A 190 -16.00 22.77 -0.67
N ALA A 191 -16.08 23.40 -1.84
CA ALA A 191 -16.90 22.92 -2.96
C ALA A 191 -16.27 21.72 -3.69
N GLY A 192 -14.94 21.58 -3.65
CA GLY A 192 -14.21 20.54 -4.39
C GLY A 192 -13.19 19.75 -3.56
N ASP A 193 -12.92 20.14 -2.31
CA ASP A 193 -11.98 19.39 -1.46
C ASP A 193 -12.64 18.19 -0.78
N THR A 194 -12.32 17.01 -1.26
CA THR A 194 -12.84 15.74 -0.73
C THR A 194 -12.06 15.21 0.49
N TRP A 195 -10.92 15.83 0.86
CA TRP A 195 -10.05 15.34 1.92
C TRP A 195 -10.29 16.06 3.24
N ASN A 196 -10.27 17.40 3.23
CA ASN A 196 -10.37 18.21 4.43
C ASN A 196 -11.67 19.03 4.50
N GLY A 197 -12.58 18.86 3.54
CA GLY A 197 -13.84 19.61 3.47
C GLY A 197 -13.64 21.12 3.35
N GLY A 198 -12.49 21.57 2.82
CA GLY A 198 -12.13 22.98 2.72
C GLY A 198 -11.47 23.57 3.98
N ASP A 199 -11.11 22.76 4.99
CA ASP A 199 -10.37 23.24 6.16
C ASP A 199 -8.92 23.58 5.78
N VAL A 200 -8.68 24.86 5.54
CA VAL A 200 -7.37 25.41 5.18
C VAL A 200 -6.31 25.16 6.26
N ASN A 201 -6.67 25.13 7.55
CA ASN A 201 -5.69 24.87 8.61
C ASN A 201 -5.16 23.44 8.53
N LYS A 202 -6.00 22.47 8.15
CA LYS A 202 -5.55 21.09 7.89
C LYS A 202 -4.60 21.03 6.70
N TRP A 203 -4.87 21.77 5.63
CA TRP A 203 -3.96 21.86 4.49
C TRP A 203 -2.61 22.50 4.85
N ILE A 204 -2.58 23.55 5.66
CA ILE A 204 -1.33 24.15 6.15
C ILE A 204 -0.56 23.13 7.03
N LYS A 205 -1.25 22.41 7.92
CA LYS A 205 -0.62 21.36 8.74
C LYS A 205 -0.09 20.21 7.88
N LEU A 206 -0.79 19.82 6.82
CA LEU A 206 -0.31 18.86 5.83
C LEU A 206 1.00 19.34 5.21
N CYS A 207 1.07 20.59 4.75
CA CYS A 207 2.28 21.17 4.16
C CYS A 207 3.48 21.06 5.11
N TRP A 208 3.32 21.48 6.37
CA TRP A 208 4.40 21.39 7.36
C TRP A 208 4.80 19.95 7.69
N GLY A 209 3.83 19.03 7.75
CA GLY A 209 4.12 17.62 7.99
C GLY A 209 4.79 16.93 6.81
N LEU A 210 4.44 17.29 5.57
CA LEU A 210 5.15 16.84 4.37
C LEU A 210 6.59 17.34 4.37
N LYS A 211 6.82 18.62 4.68
CA LYS A 211 8.18 19.16 4.85
C LYS A 211 8.95 18.36 5.90
N ALA A 212 8.36 18.09 7.06
CA ALA A 212 8.98 17.28 8.11
C ALA A 212 9.32 15.86 7.63
N ARG A 213 8.38 15.16 7.00
CA ARG A 213 8.57 13.81 6.44
C ARG A 213 9.72 13.80 5.44
N TRP A 214 9.67 14.68 4.45
CA TRP A 214 10.64 14.69 3.35
C TRP A 214 12.03 15.08 3.82
N MET A 215 12.17 16.09 4.70
CA MET A 215 13.45 16.39 5.36
C MET A 215 13.94 15.20 6.22
N GLY A 216 13.03 14.48 6.88
CA GLY A 216 13.33 13.27 7.65
C GLY A 216 13.92 12.13 6.82
N THR A 217 13.52 12.01 5.54
CA THR A 217 14.06 11.02 4.60
C THR A 217 15.54 11.26 4.27
N LEU A 218 16.01 12.52 4.35
CA LEU A 218 17.36 12.92 3.93
C LEU A 218 18.50 12.49 4.85
N SER A 219 18.27 11.58 5.80
CA SER A 219 19.23 11.24 6.87
C SER A 219 20.62 10.73 6.42
N LYS A 220 20.81 10.42 5.14
CA LYS A 220 22.09 10.04 4.54
C LYS A 220 22.77 11.16 3.72
N THR A 221 22.14 12.33 3.63
CA THR A 221 22.65 13.46 2.83
C THR A 221 23.12 14.62 3.72
N ASP A 222 23.84 15.55 3.11
CA ASP A 222 24.27 16.81 3.73
C ASP A 222 23.13 17.82 3.93
N LYS A 223 21.96 17.58 3.32
CA LYS A 223 20.73 18.38 3.50
C LYS A 223 19.93 18.00 4.76
N TYR A 224 20.39 17.04 5.56
CA TYR A 224 19.68 16.61 6.76
C TYR A 224 19.78 17.61 7.91
N ASP A 225 18.68 18.32 8.20
CA ASP A 225 18.61 19.31 9.26
C ASP A 225 17.58 18.93 10.35
N MET A 226 18.10 18.43 11.47
CA MET A 226 17.28 18.01 12.62
C MET A 226 16.50 19.16 13.28
N GLU A 227 17.03 20.39 13.28
CA GLU A 227 16.33 21.54 13.87
C GLU A 227 15.18 21.99 12.97
N ALA A 228 15.41 22.06 11.66
CA ALA A 228 14.38 22.36 10.68
C ALA A 228 13.25 21.32 10.71
N ILE A 229 13.57 20.03 10.88
CA ILE A 229 12.58 18.96 11.04
C ILE A 229 11.74 19.19 12.29
N LEU A 230 12.35 19.44 13.45
CA LEU A 230 11.59 19.71 14.69
C LEU A 230 10.72 20.97 14.58
N ALA A 231 11.23 22.02 13.92
CA ALA A 231 10.48 23.23 13.66
C ALA A 231 9.26 22.98 12.74
N ALA A 232 9.41 22.15 11.71
CA ALA A 232 8.30 21.74 10.84
C ALA A 232 7.27 20.88 11.61
N ILE A 233 7.73 19.91 12.41
CA ILE A 233 6.86 19.07 13.26
C ILE A 233 6.01 19.93 14.20
N SER A 234 6.55 21.02 14.76
CA SER A 234 5.79 21.91 15.66
C SER A 234 4.59 22.61 14.99
N LYS A 235 4.54 22.62 13.65
CA LYS A 235 3.48 23.22 12.83
C LYS A 235 2.66 22.19 12.03
N ALA A 236 3.08 20.92 12.08
CA ALA A 236 2.41 19.78 11.45
C ALA A 236 1.14 19.39 12.26
N PRO A 237 0.45 18.27 11.97
CA PRO A 237 -0.61 17.76 12.85
C PRO A 237 -0.15 17.68 14.31
N GLN A 238 -0.95 18.22 15.24
CA GLN A 238 -0.64 18.25 16.69
C GLN A 238 -1.57 17.35 17.52
N SER A 239 -2.55 16.74 16.88
CA SER A 239 -3.46 15.75 17.46
C SER A 239 -4.12 14.94 16.35
N ASN A 240 -4.83 13.87 16.70
CA ASN A 240 -5.59 13.10 15.71
C ASN A 240 -6.69 13.90 14.99
N ALA A 241 -7.18 15.00 15.57
CA ALA A 241 -8.13 15.89 14.90
C ALA A 241 -7.54 16.56 13.65
N ASP A 242 -6.21 16.70 13.61
CA ASP A 242 -5.46 17.30 12.51
C ASP A 242 -5.00 16.27 11.47
N ASN A 243 -5.29 14.99 11.65
CA ASN A 243 -4.90 13.96 10.70
C ASN A 243 -5.49 14.24 9.32
N ILE A 244 -4.68 13.97 8.30
CA ILE A 244 -5.08 14.06 6.91
C ILE A 244 -5.37 12.64 6.44
N LYS A 245 -6.65 12.36 6.29
CA LYS A 245 -7.17 11.05 5.91
C LYS A 245 -8.19 11.22 4.80
N VAL A 246 -8.19 10.29 3.86
CA VAL A 246 -9.19 10.21 2.81
C VAL A 246 -10.24 9.21 3.25
N THR A 247 -11.49 9.68 3.34
CA THR A 247 -12.61 8.81 3.70
C THR A 247 -13.08 8.07 2.45
N HIS A 248 -13.15 6.74 2.54
CA HIS A 248 -13.70 5.89 1.48
C HIS A 248 -15.03 5.30 1.89
N TYR A 249 -15.80 4.89 0.89
CA TYR A 249 -17.18 4.42 1.09
C TYR A 249 -17.43 3.10 0.37
N ASN A 250 -18.08 2.19 1.09
CA ASN A 250 -18.60 0.94 0.53
C ASN A 250 -20.09 1.14 0.19
N VAL A 251 -20.36 1.60 -1.04
CA VAL A 251 -21.69 1.94 -1.55
C VAL A 251 -22.12 1.03 -2.69
N GLU A 252 -23.45 0.79 -2.81
CA GLU A 252 -24.02 -0.16 -3.79
C GLU A 252 -23.90 0.31 -5.23
N THR A 253 -23.90 1.62 -5.43
CA THR A 253 -23.70 2.26 -6.73
C THR A 253 -22.47 3.15 -6.67
N SER A 254 -21.57 2.97 -7.63
CA SER A 254 -20.41 3.83 -7.83
C SER A 254 -20.18 4.00 -9.33
N SER A 255 -19.78 5.20 -9.74
CA SER A 255 -19.25 5.39 -11.09
C SER A 255 -17.86 4.77 -11.21
N ASP A 256 -17.57 4.23 -12.38
CA ASP A 256 -16.25 3.68 -12.70
C ASP A 256 -15.31 4.82 -13.12
N ALA A 257 -14.07 4.76 -12.65
CA ALA A 257 -13.03 5.69 -12.99
C ALA A 257 -12.54 5.44 -14.43
N PRO A 258 -12.37 6.49 -15.27
CA PRO A 258 -12.13 6.32 -16.71
C PRO A 258 -10.86 5.55 -17.12
N ILE A 259 -9.78 5.60 -16.32
CA ILE A 259 -8.48 5.02 -16.69
C ILE A 259 -8.40 3.53 -16.39
N ASN A 260 -8.94 3.11 -15.25
CA ASN A 260 -8.80 1.77 -14.69
C ASN A 260 -10.13 0.98 -14.67
N GLY A 261 -11.27 1.64 -14.85
CA GLY A 261 -12.59 1.01 -14.77
C GLY A 261 -13.01 0.61 -13.36
N ASP A 262 -12.28 1.04 -12.33
CA ASP A 262 -12.57 0.72 -10.94
C ASP A 262 -13.57 1.70 -10.34
N ALA A 263 -14.35 1.25 -9.37
CA ALA A 263 -15.26 2.08 -8.60
C ALA A 263 -14.52 3.26 -7.91
N PHE A 264 -15.08 4.47 -8.01
CA PHE A 264 -14.52 5.70 -7.42
C PHE A 264 -14.54 5.74 -5.87
N GLY A 265 -15.49 5.05 -5.25
CA GLY A 265 -15.77 5.12 -3.80
C GLY A 265 -14.84 4.29 -2.89
N PRO A 266 -14.52 3.03 -3.24
CA PRO A 266 -13.68 2.17 -2.41
C PRO A 266 -12.26 2.68 -2.22
N ASN A 267 -11.66 2.24 -1.12
CA ASN A 267 -10.26 2.44 -0.80
C ASN A 267 -9.35 1.84 -1.88
N THR A 268 -8.37 2.63 -2.32
CA THR A 268 -7.44 2.23 -3.38
C THR A 268 -6.42 1.17 -2.93
N ILE A 269 -6.09 1.13 -1.63
CA ILE A 269 -5.30 0.04 -1.03
C ILE A 269 -6.13 -1.26 -1.08
N TYR A 270 -7.44 -1.21 -0.82
CA TYR A 270 -8.30 -2.38 -0.96
C TYR A 270 -8.28 -2.93 -2.41
N ASN A 271 -8.44 -2.06 -3.41
CA ASN A 271 -8.43 -2.46 -4.83
C ASN A 271 -7.12 -3.17 -5.25
N THR A 272 -6.02 -2.92 -4.55
CA THR A 272 -4.68 -3.44 -4.91
C THR A 272 -4.19 -4.57 -4.00
N ALA A 273 -4.45 -4.49 -2.68
CA ALA A 273 -4.01 -5.47 -1.68
C ALA A 273 -5.06 -6.54 -1.35
N ALA A 274 -6.36 -6.23 -1.46
CA ALA A 274 -7.42 -7.07 -0.91
C ALA A 274 -8.43 -7.57 -1.95
N TRP A 275 -8.44 -7.03 -3.17
CA TRP A 275 -9.32 -7.54 -4.23
C TRP A 275 -9.01 -8.99 -4.62
N GLY A 276 -7.73 -9.37 -4.60
CA GLY A 276 -7.25 -10.71 -4.95
C GLY A 276 -7.31 -11.69 -3.77
N THR A 277 -7.24 -12.99 -4.09
CA THR A 277 -7.17 -14.07 -3.09
C THR A 277 -5.74 -14.53 -2.80
N GLY A 278 -4.74 -13.94 -3.47
CA GLY A 278 -3.34 -14.39 -3.40
C GLY A 278 -2.48 -13.67 -2.36
N GLN A 279 -2.89 -12.49 -1.92
CA GLN A 279 -2.14 -11.64 -1.00
C GLN A 279 -2.15 -12.22 0.42
N ARG A 280 -0.99 -12.21 1.08
CA ARG A 280 -0.78 -12.73 2.45
C ARG A 280 0.13 -11.80 3.22
N LEU A 281 0.05 -11.84 4.54
CA LEU A 281 1.08 -11.22 5.37
C LEU A 281 2.37 -12.00 5.31
N ASN A 282 3.48 -11.29 5.39
CA ASN A 282 4.74 -11.92 5.75
C ASN A 282 4.68 -12.32 7.23
N LYS A 283 5.17 -13.52 7.54
CA LYS A 283 5.27 -14.02 8.92
C LYS A 283 5.99 -13.04 9.84
N TRP A 284 7.05 -12.37 9.36
CA TRP A 284 7.80 -11.41 10.18
C TRP A 284 6.92 -10.27 10.73
N TYR A 285 6.02 -9.73 9.90
CA TYR A 285 5.11 -8.67 10.33
C TYR A 285 4.06 -9.17 11.32
N ILE A 286 3.59 -10.41 11.17
CA ILE A 286 2.71 -11.04 12.17
C ILE A 286 3.45 -11.24 13.50
N ASP A 287 4.71 -11.66 13.46
CA ASP A 287 5.51 -11.88 14.66
C ASP A 287 5.75 -10.55 15.40
N ILE A 288 5.88 -9.42 14.69
CA ILE A 288 5.88 -8.07 15.29
C ILE A 288 4.58 -7.80 16.07
N LEU A 289 3.43 -8.15 15.50
CA LEU A 289 2.12 -7.88 16.13
C LEU A 289 1.79 -8.86 17.26
N THR A 290 2.29 -10.08 17.21
CA THR A 290 1.92 -11.15 18.15
C THR A 290 2.96 -11.40 19.23
N ASN A 291 4.21 -11.01 19.00
CA ASN A 291 5.31 -11.25 19.91
C ASN A 291 6.45 -10.22 19.71
N LEU A 292 6.12 -8.93 19.78
CA LEU A 292 7.08 -7.85 19.56
C LEU A 292 8.31 -8.05 20.45
N ASN A 293 9.49 -8.16 19.83
CA ASN A 293 10.79 -8.35 20.49
C ASN A 293 10.85 -9.54 21.47
N GLY A 294 10.06 -10.59 21.23
CA GLY A 294 10.04 -11.77 22.11
C GLY A 294 9.38 -11.51 23.46
N SER A 295 8.57 -10.45 23.58
CA SER A 295 7.91 -10.05 24.83
C SER A 295 6.90 -11.07 25.37
N GLY A 296 6.41 -11.98 24.53
CA GLY A 296 5.29 -12.88 24.83
C GLY A 296 3.95 -12.16 24.95
N VAL A 297 3.86 -10.90 24.52
CA VAL A 297 2.66 -10.07 24.61
C VAL A 297 2.16 -9.71 23.22
N GLU A 298 0.89 -9.97 22.99
CA GLU A 298 0.20 -9.64 21.74
C GLU A 298 -0.27 -8.18 21.74
N ASP A 299 -0.09 -7.52 20.59
CA ASP A 299 -0.59 -6.17 20.35
C ASP A 299 -2.11 -6.19 20.15
N PRO A 300 -2.90 -5.34 20.87
CA PRO A 300 -4.36 -5.27 20.68
C PRO A 300 -4.78 -4.94 19.23
N ARG A 301 -3.87 -4.39 18.41
CA ARG A 301 -4.10 -4.14 16.97
C ARG A 301 -4.04 -5.42 16.14
N ALA A 302 -3.50 -6.53 16.64
CA ALA A 302 -3.28 -7.76 15.88
C ALA A 302 -4.54 -8.25 15.17
N ASP A 303 -5.67 -8.36 15.89
CA ASP A 303 -6.96 -8.77 15.32
C ASP A 303 -7.56 -7.80 14.31
N LYS A 304 -7.10 -6.54 14.31
CA LYS A 304 -7.56 -5.51 13.36
C LYS A 304 -6.68 -5.50 12.10
N LEU A 305 -5.40 -5.82 12.23
CA LEU A 305 -4.40 -5.73 11.18
C LEU A 305 -4.15 -7.06 10.45
N ILE A 306 -4.50 -8.18 11.07
CA ILE A 306 -4.31 -9.53 10.52
C ILE A 306 -5.69 -10.12 10.21
N PRO A 307 -5.94 -10.56 8.96
CA PRO A 307 -7.23 -11.12 8.59
C PRO A 307 -7.46 -12.47 9.26
N SER A 308 -8.72 -12.80 9.51
CA SER A 308 -9.17 -14.08 10.02
C SER A 308 -10.20 -14.73 9.11
N ALA A 309 -10.34 -16.05 9.21
CA ALA A 309 -11.35 -16.84 8.50
C ALA A 309 -12.04 -17.80 9.46
N MET A 310 -13.25 -18.22 9.11
CA MET A 310 -13.92 -19.31 9.81
C MET A 310 -13.13 -20.61 9.64
N CYS A 311 -12.97 -21.35 10.72
CA CYS A 311 -12.42 -22.70 10.74
C CYS A 311 -13.27 -23.58 11.66
N ASN A 312 -13.00 -24.90 11.66
CA ASN A 312 -13.71 -25.85 12.52
C ASN A 312 -15.24 -25.73 12.41
N VAL A 313 -15.72 -25.48 11.19
CA VAL A 313 -17.14 -25.24 10.89
C VAL A 313 -17.90 -26.55 10.92
N VAL A 314 -18.92 -26.60 11.79
CA VAL A 314 -19.86 -27.71 11.90
C VAL A 314 -21.21 -27.24 11.38
N LEU A 315 -21.77 -28.00 10.43
CA LEU A 315 -23.08 -27.70 9.86
C LEU A 315 -24.21 -28.27 10.74
N SER A 316 -25.42 -27.74 10.56
CA SER A 316 -26.64 -28.40 11.05
C SER A 316 -26.84 -29.77 10.38
N ASP A 317 -27.62 -30.64 11.00
CA ASP A 317 -27.84 -32.02 10.52
C ASP A 317 -28.42 -32.07 9.09
N ASP A 318 -29.17 -31.03 8.69
CA ASP A 318 -29.72 -30.86 7.34
C ASP A 318 -28.77 -30.15 6.36
N GLY A 319 -27.58 -29.73 6.83
CA GLY A 319 -26.59 -28.98 6.05
C GLY A 319 -27.01 -27.55 5.67
N ALA A 320 -28.13 -27.05 6.20
CA ALA A 320 -28.72 -25.78 5.78
C ALA A 320 -28.15 -24.55 6.50
N SER A 321 -27.43 -24.72 7.61
CA SER A 321 -26.88 -23.63 8.41
C SER A 321 -25.55 -24.00 9.09
N ILE A 322 -24.77 -22.99 9.50
CA ILE A 322 -23.59 -23.17 10.34
C ILE A 322 -24.05 -23.23 11.80
N LYS A 323 -23.74 -24.34 12.48
CA LYS A 323 -24.09 -24.58 13.89
C LYS A 323 -23.03 -24.03 14.83
N THR A 324 -21.77 -24.35 14.56
CA THR A 324 -20.61 -23.85 15.32
C THR A 324 -19.45 -23.57 14.39
N TYR A 325 -18.58 -22.66 14.79
CA TYR A 325 -17.37 -22.26 14.07
C TYR A 325 -16.37 -21.67 15.06
N GLU A 326 -15.12 -21.58 14.63
CA GLU A 326 -14.05 -20.86 15.31
C GLU A 326 -13.42 -19.84 14.34
N TRP A 327 -12.72 -18.84 14.87
CA TRP A 327 -11.96 -17.90 14.07
C TRP A 327 -10.48 -18.29 14.06
N ARG A 328 -9.89 -18.34 12.87
CA ARG A 328 -8.46 -18.52 12.68
C ARG A 328 -7.86 -17.30 12.02
N ARG A 329 -6.89 -16.70 12.68
CA ARG A 329 -6.05 -15.63 12.15
C ARG A 329 -5.03 -16.17 11.14
N ASP A 330 -4.67 -15.36 10.14
CA ASP A 330 -3.56 -15.68 9.22
C ASP A 330 -2.30 -16.06 10.01
N ALA A 331 -1.65 -17.16 9.62
CA ALA A 331 -0.38 -17.57 10.21
C ALA A 331 0.83 -16.80 9.62
N GLY A 332 0.63 -16.14 8.48
CA GLY A 332 1.66 -15.40 7.75
C GLY A 332 2.60 -16.34 6.99
N VAL A 333 2.93 -15.95 5.77
CA VAL A 333 3.81 -16.72 4.90
C VAL A 333 5.25 -16.32 5.21
N ASN A 334 6.07 -17.29 5.62
CA ASN A 334 7.49 -17.03 5.72
C ASN A 334 8.10 -17.04 4.32
N VAL A 335 8.51 -15.86 3.85
CA VAL A 335 9.29 -15.70 2.61
C VAL A 335 10.76 -15.41 2.88
N GLN A 336 11.21 -15.52 4.13
CA GLN A 336 12.53 -15.09 4.60
C GLN A 336 13.39 -16.24 5.16
N GLY A 337 14.71 -16.15 4.93
CA GLY A 337 15.74 -17.02 5.53
C GLY A 337 15.80 -18.45 4.96
N LEU A 338 16.98 -18.88 4.50
CA LEU A 338 17.27 -20.26 4.11
C LEU A 338 17.50 -21.15 5.35
N ASP A 339 16.51 -21.33 6.22
CA ASP A 339 16.64 -22.26 7.36
C ASP A 339 16.04 -23.64 7.02
N GLU A 340 16.85 -24.65 7.30
CA GLU A 340 16.74 -26.06 6.95
C GLU A 340 15.41 -26.70 7.39
N GLY A 341 14.52 -26.98 6.43
CA GLY A 341 13.33 -27.81 6.64
C GLY A 341 12.13 -27.42 5.80
N TRP A 342 11.97 -26.14 5.48
CA TRP A 342 11.05 -25.70 4.44
C TRP A 342 11.77 -25.68 3.10
N THR A 343 11.83 -26.85 2.47
CA THR A 343 12.51 -27.00 1.19
C THR A 343 11.97 -26.02 0.16
N VAL A 344 12.92 -25.55 -0.64
CA VAL A 344 12.92 -24.74 -1.86
C VAL A 344 11.75 -25.00 -2.86
N ASN A 345 10.88 -25.98 -2.63
CA ASN A 345 9.86 -26.48 -3.56
C ASN A 345 8.53 -25.72 -3.57
N ARG A 346 8.13 -24.99 -2.51
CA ARG A 346 6.83 -24.29 -2.54
C ARG A 346 6.83 -23.04 -3.40
N TYR A 347 7.90 -22.25 -3.38
CA TYR A 347 7.98 -21.05 -4.22
C TYR A 347 8.40 -21.35 -5.68
N ALA A 348 9.03 -22.52 -5.92
CA ALA A 348 9.50 -22.97 -7.22
C ALA A 348 8.55 -23.93 -7.97
N GLY A 349 7.38 -24.28 -7.41
CA GLY A 349 6.45 -25.18 -8.12
C GLY A 349 5.16 -25.61 -7.40
N ALA A 350 5.04 -25.43 -6.08
CA ALA A 350 3.81 -25.71 -5.33
C ALA A 350 3.32 -24.45 -4.62
N SER A 351 2.65 -23.56 -5.36
CA SER A 351 2.02 -22.37 -4.77
C SER A 351 1.10 -22.78 -3.61
N ILE A 352 1.12 -21.99 -2.52
CA ILE A 352 0.10 -22.10 -1.48
C ILE A 352 -1.25 -22.05 -2.19
N GLN A 353 -2.07 -23.08 -2.01
CA GLN A 353 -3.33 -23.18 -2.73
C GLN A 353 -4.26 -22.07 -2.26
N ALA A 354 -4.52 -21.09 -3.12
CA ALA A 354 -5.38 -19.95 -2.78
C ALA A 354 -6.87 -20.33 -2.64
N THR A 355 -7.25 -21.55 -3.03
CA THR A 355 -8.64 -22.02 -3.09
C THR A 355 -8.83 -23.22 -2.16
N TYR A 356 -9.37 -22.99 -0.98
CA TYR A 356 -9.86 -24.03 -0.08
C TYR A 356 -11.32 -24.30 -0.35
N MET A 357 -11.74 -25.56 -0.19
CA MET A 357 -13.12 -25.97 -0.38
C MET A 357 -13.65 -26.52 0.93
N PRO A 358 -14.88 -26.19 1.35
CA PRO A 358 -15.52 -26.94 2.41
C PRO A 358 -15.85 -28.34 1.90
N ALA A 359 -15.70 -29.33 2.76
CA ALA A 359 -16.26 -30.64 2.54
C ALA A 359 -17.81 -30.54 2.52
N THR A 360 -18.44 -31.09 1.49
CA THR A 360 -19.91 -31.22 1.37
C THR A 360 -20.42 -32.56 1.87
N GLU A 361 -19.51 -33.52 1.97
CA GLU A 361 -19.66 -34.90 2.43
C GLU A 361 -18.32 -35.31 3.06
N ASP A 362 -18.22 -36.50 3.66
CA ASP A 362 -16.95 -37.00 4.16
C ASP A 362 -15.93 -37.14 3.01
N VAL A 363 -14.85 -36.36 3.08
CA VAL A 363 -13.75 -36.42 2.10
C VAL A 363 -12.53 -37.08 2.74
N LYS A 364 -12.05 -38.16 2.13
CA LYS A 364 -10.86 -38.87 2.59
C LYS A 364 -9.64 -38.50 1.76
N LYS A 365 -8.54 -38.17 2.43
CA LYS A 365 -7.22 -37.95 1.82
C LYS A 365 -6.19 -38.83 2.52
N THR A 366 -5.39 -39.54 1.74
CA THR A 366 -4.41 -40.49 2.26
C THR A 366 -3.01 -40.04 1.85
N TYR A 367 -2.11 -39.97 2.82
CA TYR A 367 -0.72 -39.54 2.63
C TYR A 367 0.21 -40.65 3.10
N SER A 368 1.12 -41.07 2.22
CA SER A 368 2.07 -42.12 2.57
C SER A 368 3.09 -41.64 3.61
N HIS A 369 3.54 -42.52 4.49
CA HIS A 369 4.60 -42.22 5.44
C HIS A 369 5.87 -41.75 4.72
N SER A 370 6.19 -42.33 3.56
CA SER A 370 7.36 -41.93 2.78
C SER A 370 7.22 -40.51 2.22
N ASP A 371 6.02 -40.05 1.85
CA ASP A 371 5.79 -38.67 1.43
C ASP A 371 5.80 -37.69 2.60
N ILE A 372 5.22 -38.07 3.75
CA ILE A 372 5.24 -37.26 4.97
C ILE A 372 6.68 -37.00 5.43
N LEU A 373 7.49 -38.05 5.48
CA LEU A 373 8.87 -37.98 5.97
C LEU A 373 9.81 -37.19 5.04
N LYS A 374 9.37 -36.78 3.84
CA LYS A 374 10.11 -35.81 3.00
C LYS A 374 10.09 -34.39 3.58
N TYR A 375 9.06 -34.03 4.35
CA TYR A 375 8.79 -32.65 4.78
C TYR A 375 8.61 -32.49 6.29
N TYR A 376 8.35 -33.58 7.01
CA TYR A 376 8.14 -33.58 8.45
C TYR A 376 9.18 -34.46 9.14
N THR A 377 9.60 -34.06 10.34
CA THR A 377 10.58 -34.80 11.15
C THR A 377 10.09 -36.18 11.59
N SER A 378 8.77 -36.40 11.60
CA SER A 378 8.13 -37.69 11.88
C SER A 378 6.68 -37.69 11.40
N VAL A 379 6.09 -38.88 11.27
CA VAL A 379 4.64 -39.05 11.02
C VAL A 379 3.82 -38.42 12.16
N ASP A 380 4.26 -38.58 13.41
CA ASP A 380 3.60 -37.99 14.57
C ASP A 380 3.61 -36.45 14.53
N ALA A 381 4.70 -35.84 14.06
CA ALA A 381 4.77 -34.39 13.89
C ALA A 381 3.73 -33.89 12.87
N PHE A 382 3.57 -34.59 11.75
CA PHE A 382 2.51 -34.30 10.77
C PHE A 382 1.11 -34.45 11.38
N VAL A 383 0.83 -35.58 12.04
CA VAL A 383 -0.47 -35.83 12.69
C VAL A 383 -0.77 -34.77 13.75
N ASN A 384 0.21 -34.39 14.55
CA ASN A 384 0.06 -33.35 15.57
C ASN A 384 -0.22 -31.97 14.95
N ASN A 385 0.37 -31.64 13.79
CA ASN A 385 0.05 -30.41 13.08
C ASN A 385 -1.36 -30.43 12.51
N VAL A 386 -1.80 -31.55 11.92
CA VAL A 386 -3.19 -31.72 11.45
C VAL A 386 -4.18 -31.54 12.61
N LYS A 387 -3.92 -32.14 13.76
CA LYS A 387 -4.76 -32.00 14.97
C LYS A 387 -4.78 -30.59 15.57
N LYS A 388 -3.82 -29.71 15.24
CA LYS A 388 -3.88 -28.28 15.59
C LYS A 388 -4.77 -27.48 14.63
N LEU A 389 -4.96 -27.98 13.41
CA LEU A 389 -5.76 -27.33 12.37
C LEU A 389 -7.22 -27.79 12.39
N TYR A 390 -7.52 -28.94 12.98
CA TYR A 390 -8.86 -29.49 12.99
C TYR A 390 -9.22 -30.06 14.35
N ASN A 391 -10.44 -29.80 14.80
CA ASN A 391 -11.03 -30.54 15.91
C ASN A 391 -11.65 -31.85 15.41
N GLU A 392 -11.92 -32.78 16.33
CA GLU A 392 -12.44 -34.12 15.98
C GLU A 392 -13.83 -34.08 15.32
N ALA A 393 -14.58 -33.00 15.52
CA ALA A 393 -15.89 -32.80 14.88
C ALA A 393 -15.78 -32.47 13.38
N THR A 394 -14.61 -31.97 12.93
CA THR A 394 -14.40 -31.53 11.54
C THR A 394 -13.39 -32.36 10.78
N ALA A 395 -12.41 -32.98 11.45
CA ALA A 395 -11.60 -33.99 10.82
C ALA A 395 -11.18 -35.10 11.79
N THR A 396 -11.13 -36.32 11.28
CA THR A 396 -10.59 -37.50 11.97
C THR A 396 -9.34 -38.02 11.28
N VAL A 397 -8.33 -38.39 12.06
CA VAL A 397 -7.04 -38.87 11.55
C VAL A 397 -6.85 -40.33 11.94
N ASN A 398 -6.66 -41.19 10.94
CA ASN A 398 -6.37 -42.60 11.10
C ASN A 398 -4.95 -42.90 10.60
N VAL A 399 -4.11 -43.46 11.47
CA VAL A 399 -2.71 -43.80 11.14
C VAL A 399 -2.61 -45.31 10.97
N THR A 400 -2.15 -45.73 9.80
CA THR A 400 -1.91 -47.15 9.48
C THR A 400 -0.40 -47.45 9.51
N ALA A 401 0.00 -48.66 9.12
CA ALA A 401 1.42 -49.02 9.06
C ALA A 401 2.19 -48.25 7.96
N THR A 402 1.51 -47.84 6.89
CA THR A 402 2.14 -47.24 5.70
C THR A 402 1.67 -45.82 5.40
N ASP A 403 0.49 -45.44 5.88
CA ASP A 403 -0.20 -44.22 5.47
C ASP A 403 -0.94 -43.54 6.63
N VAL A 404 -1.14 -42.23 6.51
CA VAL A 404 -2.07 -41.43 7.32
C VAL A 404 -3.28 -41.08 6.46
N GLU A 405 -4.47 -41.50 6.86
CA GLU A 405 -5.75 -41.09 6.28
C GLU A 405 -6.36 -39.97 7.13
N ILE A 406 -6.72 -38.86 6.48
CA ILE A 406 -7.49 -37.77 7.07
C ILE A 406 -8.89 -37.81 6.45
N THR A 407 -9.92 -37.95 7.28
CA THR A 407 -11.32 -37.79 6.88
C THR A 407 -11.79 -36.41 7.30
N TYR A 408 -12.10 -35.56 6.33
CA TYR A 408 -12.70 -34.23 6.54
C TYR A 408 -14.23 -34.36 6.49
N HIS A 409 -14.90 -33.98 7.58
CA HIS A 409 -16.35 -34.05 7.71
C HIS A 409 -17.04 -32.83 7.08
N PRO A 410 -18.34 -32.89 6.73
CA PRO A 410 -19.08 -31.76 6.17
C PRO A 410 -18.88 -30.45 6.93
N GLY A 411 -18.51 -29.39 6.20
CA GLY A 411 -18.16 -28.06 6.74
C GLY A 411 -16.66 -27.81 6.92
N ALA A 412 -15.84 -28.87 7.03
CA ALA A 412 -14.40 -28.71 7.19
C ALA A 412 -13.75 -28.13 5.93
N LEU A 413 -13.01 -27.03 6.07
CA LEU A 413 -12.17 -26.52 4.99
C LEU A 413 -10.96 -27.43 4.80
N TYR A 414 -10.71 -27.87 3.57
CA TYR A 414 -9.53 -28.66 3.24
C TYR A 414 -8.90 -28.22 1.92
N SER A 415 -7.64 -28.61 1.72
CA SER A 415 -6.96 -28.48 0.43
C SER A 415 -7.30 -29.68 -0.44
N ASN A 416 -7.88 -29.45 -1.63
CA ASN A 416 -8.13 -30.53 -2.59
C ASN A 416 -6.87 -30.90 -3.37
N SER A 417 -5.79 -31.17 -2.65
CA SER A 417 -4.49 -31.58 -3.18
C SER A 417 -4.02 -32.83 -2.43
N ASP A 418 -3.46 -33.77 -3.18
CA ASP A 418 -2.84 -34.96 -2.60
C ASP A 418 -1.39 -34.69 -2.16
N ASN A 419 -0.90 -33.46 -2.34
CA ASN A 419 0.40 -33.06 -1.83
C ASN A 419 0.34 -32.78 -0.32
N VAL A 420 1.10 -33.55 0.45
CA VAL A 420 1.19 -33.45 1.93
C VAL A 420 1.56 -32.04 2.42
N THR A 421 2.26 -31.25 1.61
CA THR A 421 2.61 -29.88 1.98
C THR A 421 1.38 -28.97 1.99
N CYS A 422 0.39 -29.22 1.14
CA CYS A 422 -0.79 -28.37 1.01
C CYS A 422 -1.80 -28.54 2.16
N VAL A 423 -1.63 -29.56 3.01
CA VAL A 423 -2.54 -29.86 4.14
C VAL A 423 -2.61 -28.68 5.12
N GLU A 424 -1.46 -28.05 5.39
CA GLU A 424 -1.41 -26.94 6.35
C GLU A 424 -1.87 -25.61 5.77
N ASP A 425 -2.14 -25.51 4.47
CA ASP A 425 -2.38 -24.22 3.81
C ASP A 425 -3.64 -23.53 4.36
N VAL A 426 -4.60 -24.28 4.90
CA VAL A 426 -5.81 -23.79 5.59
C VAL A 426 -5.54 -22.87 6.80
N LYS A 427 -4.27 -22.69 7.20
CA LYS A 427 -3.86 -21.69 8.20
C LYS A 427 -3.60 -20.30 7.63
N TYR A 428 -3.45 -20.19 6.30
CA TYR A 428 -3.20 -18.93 5.64
C TYR A 428 -4.52 -18.28 5.22
N VAL A 429 -4.72 -17.05 5.67
CA VAL A 429 -5.92 -16.26 5.38
C VAL A 429 -5.55 -15.14 4.43
N ASN A 430 -6.40 -14.92 3.43
CA ASN A 430 -6.21 -13.85 2.46
C ASN A 430 -6.77 -12.52 2.99
N TYR A 431 -6.31 -11.41 2.41
CA TYR A 431 -6.73 -10.06 2.79
C TYR A 431 -8.11 -9.64 2.31
N ARG A 432 -8.83 -10.51 1.59
CA ARG A 432 -10.06 -10.11 0.92
C ARG A 432 -11.14 -9.80 1.94
N ALA A 433 -11.81 -8.69 1.64
CA ALA A 433 -13.16 -8.38 2.03
C ALA A 433 -13.95 -8.19 0.72
N ASP A 434 -15.27 -8.27 0.75
CA ASP A 434 -16.05 -7.93 -0.44
C ASP A 434 -16.42 -6.43 -0.42
N ALA A 435 -16.91 -5.91 -1.55
CA ALA A 435 -17.46 -4.57 -1.62
C ALA A 435 -18.91 -4.61 -2.12
N VAL A 436 -19.78 -3.79 -1.54
CA VAL A 436 -21.24 -3.94 -1.65
C VAL A 436 -21.77 -3.73 -3.06
N TYR A 437 -21.05 -3.04 -3.95
CA TYR A 437 -21.43 -2.97 -5.38
C TYR A 437 -21.25 -4.31 -6.12
N GLN A 438 -20.59 -5.29 -5.51
CA GLN A 438 -20.42 -6.65 -6.03
C GLN A 438 -21.34 -7.65 -5.32
N THR A 439 -22.51 -7.24 -4.83
CA THR A 439 -23.35 -8.05 -3.92
C THR A 439 -23.46 -9.53 -4.31
N TYR A 440 -23.43 -9.91 -5.60
CA TYR A 440 -23.70 -11.28 -6.04
C TYR A 440 -25.01 -11.83 -5.43
N GLY A 441 -25.96 -10.96 -5.06
CA GLY A 441 -27.19 -11.28 -4.35
C GLY A 441 -27.09 -11.37 -2.80
N LEU A 442 -25.96 -11.03 -2.19
CA LEU A 442 -25.74 -10.95 -0.75
C LEU A 442 -26.13 -9.59 -0.17
N SER A 443 -26.41 -9.56 1.13
CA SER A 443 -26.76 -8.33 1.84
C SER A 443 -25.55 -7.42 2.06
N LYS A 444 -25.79 -6.12 2.28
CA LYS A 444 -24.72 -5.13 2.51
C LYS A 444 -23.75 -5.50 3.65
N THR A 445 -24.24 -6.00 4.79
CA THR A 445 -23.39 -6.31 5.95
C THR A 445 -22.64 -7.62 5.80
N ASP A 446 -23.13 -8.57 4.99
CA ASP A 446 -22.37 -9.76 4.61
C ASP A 446 -21.12 -9.39 3.80
N MET A 447 -21.25 -8.36 2.96
CA MET A 447 -20.17 -7.87 2.10
C MET A 447 -19.06 -7.16 2.87
N ASN A 448 -19.17 -6.96 4.19
CA ASN A 448 -18.04 -6.47 4.97
C ASN A 448 -16.92 -7.50 5.02
N CYS A 449 -17.23 -8.80 4.97
CA CYS A 449 -16.26 -9.88 4.92
C CYS A 449 -16.21 -10.50 3.52
N TYR A 450 -15.18 -11.30 3.25
CA TYR A 450 -15.13 -12.14 2.07
C TYR A 450 -15.91 -13.43 2.30
N ILE A 451 -17.04 -13.58 1.61
CA ILE A 451 -17.83 -14.82 1.61
C ILE A 451 -17.55 -15.54 0.29
N SER A 452 -16.94 -16.72 0.38
CA SER A 452 -16.48 -17.46 -0.79
C SER A 452 -17.58 -17.70 -1.81
N GLY A 453 -17.34 -17.33 -3.07
CA GLY A 453 -18.30 -17.47 -4.17
C GLY A 453 -18.44 -18.90 -4.71
N ASN A 454 -17.56 -19.83 -4.34
CA ASN A 454 -17.54 -21.20 -4.88
C ASN A 454 -16.96 -22.19 -3.84
N PRO A 455 -17.66 -23.30 -3.53
CA PRO A 455 -18.95 -23.73 -4.07
C PRO A 455 -20.13 -22.84 -3.62
N THR A 456 -21.23 -22.86 -4.37
CA THR A 456 -22.49 -22.16 -4.01
C THR A 456 -22.90 -22.38 -2.54
N LEU A 457 -22.54 -23.53 -1.97
CA LEU A 457 -22.76 -23.87 -0.57
C LEU A 457 -22.08 -22.88 0.41
N THR A 458 -20.79 -22.55 0.25
CA THR A 458 -20.10 -21.58 1.15
C THR A 458 -20.81 -20.23 1.14
N ARG A 459 -21.20 -19.79 -0.06
CA ARG A 459 -21.88 -18.53 -0.26
C ARG A 459 -23.24 -18.50 0.41
N ASN A 460 -24.01 -19.58 0.26
CA ASN A 460 -25.34 -19.69 0.84
C ASN A 460 -25.27 -19.71 2.38
N LEU A 461 -24.34 -20.49 2.93
CA LEU A 461 -24.12 -20.60 4.38
C LEU A 461 -23.48 -19.36 5.00
N GLY A 462 -22.87 -18.48 4.21
CA GLY A 462 -22.17 -17.29 4.69
C GLY A 462 -20.79 -17.58 5.27
N PHE A 463 -20.11 -18.60 4.74
CA PHE A 463 -18.79 -18.99 5.18
C PHE A 463 -17.79 -17.83 4.94
N VAL A 464 -17.26 -17.26 6.02
CA VAL A 464 -16.29 -16.16 5.94
C VAL A 464 -14.88 -16.73 5.70
N GLN A 465 -14.30 -16.45 4.54
CA GLN A 465 -12.94 -16.85 4.15
C GLN A 465 -11.90 -15.74 4.37
N GLY A 466 -12.33 -14.55 4.76
CA GLY A 466 -11.46 -13.43 5.12
C GLY A 466 -12.27 -12.29 5.73
N THR A 467 -11.81 -11.74 6.85
CA THR A 467 -12.41 -10.54 7.48
C THR A 467 -11.86 -9.22 6.94
N GLY A 468 -10.96 -9.28 5.95
CA GLY A 468 -10.06 -8.17 5.61
C GLY A 468 -9.25 -7.67 6.81
N ALA A 469 -8.66 -6.49 6.66
CA ALA A 469 -7.91 -5.81 7.71
C ALA A 469 -8.17 -4.30 7.70
N PHE A 470 -7.81 -3.62 8.79
CA PHE A 470 -8.13 -2.22 9.05
C PHE A 470 -7.82 -1.27 7.89
N TYR A 471 -6.71 -1.45 7.17
CA TYR A 471 -6.29 -0.57 6.07
C TYR A 471 -6.73 -1.04 4.68
N THR A 472 -7.30 -2.24 4.58
CA THR A 472 -7.55 -2.92 3.31
C THR A 472 -9.02 -3.29 3.13
N ARG A 473 -9.95 -2.59 3.79
CA ARG A 473 -11.40 -2.72 3.52
C ARG A 473 -11.84 -1.65 2.52
N PRO A 474 -12.95 -1.87 1.79
CA PRO A 474 -13.43 -0.89 0.82
C PRO A 474 -13.75 0.48 1.44
N ASP A 475 -14.19 0.52 2.69
CA ASP A 475 -14.50 1.74 3.43
C ASP A 475 -13.44 2.12 4.47
N SER A 476 -12.26 1.49 4.46
CA SER A 476 -11.13 1.95 5.26
C SER A 476 -10.73 3.36 4.84
N ASP A 477 -10.40 4.19 5.81
CA ASP A 477 -9.77 5.47 5.49
C ASP A 477 -8.35 5.20 4.96
N ALA A 478 -7.88 6.04 4.04
CA ALA A 478 -6.48 6.08 3.65
C ALA A 478 -5.78 7.24 4.35
N ASP A 479 -4.77 6.93 5.16
CA ASP A 479 -4.02 7.94 5.90
C ASP A 479 -2.92 8.54 5.01
N ILE A 480 -2.99 9.84 4.74
CA ILE A 480 -1.97 10.60 3.99
C ILE A 480 -0.82 10.98 4.91
N LEU A 481 -1.15 11.56 6.05
CA LEU A 481 -0.22 12.04 7.07
C LEU A 481 -0.94 12.10 8.42
N THR A 482 -0.33 11.53 9.46
CA THR A 482 -0.94 11.38 10.78
C THR A 482 -0.10 12.01 11.89
N TYR A 483 -0.75 12.37 12.99
CA TYR A 483 -0.10 12.83 14.20
C TYR A 483 0.79 11.74 14.83
N SER A 484 0.40 10.47 14.76
CA SER A 484 1.23 9.36 15.22
C SER A 484 2.56 9.30 14.46
N GLU A 485 2.54 9.49 13.14
CA GLU A 485 3.77 9.60 12.36
C GLU A 485 4.64 10.79 12.80
N MET A 486 4.05 11.97 13.02
CA MET A 486 4.78 13.14 13.51
C MET A 486 5.41 12.89 14.88
N CYS A 487 4.71 12.16 15.76
CA CYS A 487 5.24 11.74 17.06
C CYS A 487 6.44 10.81 16.90
N PHE A 488 6.37 9.81 16.02
CA PHE A 488 7.50 8.91 15.80
C PHE A 488 8.68 9.58 15.10
N LEU A 489 8.42 10.49 14.15
CA LEU A 489 9.49 11.30 13.55
C LEU A 489 10.14 12.19 14.60
N LYS A 490 9.35 12.84 15.48
CA LYS A 490 9.88 13.61 16.61
C LYS A 490 10.72 12.74 17.54
N ALA A 491 10.24 11.53 17.86
CA ALA A 491 10.96 10.58 18.70
C ALA A 491 12.31 10.22 18.10
N GLU A 492 12.34 9.93 16.80
CA GLU A 492 13.58 9.66 16.06
C GLU A 492 14.56 10.84 16.13
N ILE A 493 14.11 12.06 15.80
CA ILE A 493 15.01 13.22 15.75
C ILE A 493 15.56 13.53 17.14
N LEU A 494 14.73 13.49 18.18
CA LEU A 494 15.18 13.71 19.56
C LEU A 494 16.18 12.63 20.00
N PHE A 495 15.97 11.37 19.59
CA PHE A 495 16.89 10.28 19.89
C PHE A 495 18.27 10.52 19.23
N ARG A 496 18.29 10.92 17.95
CA ARG A 496 19.52 11.28 17.22
C ARG A 496 20.29 12.43 17.89
N LYS A 497 19.56 13.39 18.48
CA LYS A 497 20.14 14.51 19.23
C LYS A 497 20.63 14.15 20.65
N GLY A 498 20.41 12.91 21.09
CA GLY A 498 20.73 12.46 22.45
C GLY A 498 19.69 12.84 23.50
N ASP A 499 18.58 13.48 23.13
CA ASP A 499 17.46 13.75 24.04
C ASP A 499 16.55 12.50 24.15
N LYS A 500 17.04 11.51 24.89
CA LYS A 500 16.31 10.26 25.12
C LYS A 500 15.00 10.46 25.89
N GLY A 501 14.92 11.47 26.77
CA GLY A 501 13.70 11.76 27.54
C GLY A 501 12.57 12.31 26.67
N GLY A 502 12.91 13.28 25.81
CA GLY A 502 12.00 13.81 24.81
C GLY A 502 11.61 12.74 23.77
N ALA A 503 12.56 11.93 23.32
CA ALA A 503 12.32 10.81 22.40
C ALA A 503 11.31 9.81 22.98
N TYR A 504 11.51 9.39 24.22
CA TYR A 504 10.61 8.48 24.93
C TYR A 504 9.19 9.03 25.05
N THR A 505 9.06 10.31 25.40
CA THR A 505 7.76 10.98 25.50
C THR A 505 7.02 10.95 24.16
N ALA A 506 7.72 11.30 23.07
CA ALA A 506 7.14 11.28 21.73
C ALA A 506 6.83 9.85 21.23
N TYR A 507 7.65 8.86 21.57
CA TYR A 507 7.41 7.44 21.29
C TYR A 507 6.11 6.94 21.92
N ILE A 508 5.92 7.18 23.22
CA ILE A 508 4.68 6.79 23.93
C ILE A 508 3.46 7.48 23.34
N GLU A 509 3.57 8.77 23.01
CA GLU A 509 2.49 9.54 22.39
C GLU A 509 2.15 9.03 20.98
N GLY A 510 3.15 8.61 20.20
CA GLY A 510 2.95 8.00 18.89
C GLY A 510 2.14 6.71 18.95
N ILE A 511 2.40 5.86 19.95
CA ILE A 511 1.65 4.60 20.13
C ILE A 511 0.20 4.90 20.54
N LYS A 512 0.01 5.77 21.55
CA LYS A 512 -1.33 6.15 22.05
C LYS A 512 -2.18 6.82 20.99
N SER A 513 -1.61 7.76 20.25
CA SER A 513 -2.31 8.45 19.15
C SER A 513 -2.71 7.48 18.05
N HIS A 514 -1.88 6.48 17.73
CA HIS A 514 -2.25 5.47 16.75
C HIS A 514 -3.42 4.59 17.23
N PHE A 515 -3.40 4.10 18.47
CA PHE A 515 -4.55 3.38 19.04
C PHE A 515 -5.85 4.21 18.96
N ALA A 516 -5.77 5.48 19.36
CA ALA A 516 -6.91 6.39 19.29
C ALA A 516 -7.41 6.61 17.86
N ARG A 517 -6.51 6.73 16.87
CA ARG A 517 -6.85 6.87 15.44
C ARG A 517 -7.56 5.63 14.91
N MET A 518 -7.07 4.44 15.24
CA MET A 518 -7.74 3.19 14.83
C MET A 518 -9.12 3.07 15.49
N ASN A 519 -9.21 3.33 16.80
CA ASN A 519 -10.47 3.27 17.54
C ASN A 519 -11.51 4.28 17.02
N GLU A 520 -11.11 5.44 16.51
CA GLU A 520 -12.02 6.38 15.84
C GLU A 520 -12.79 5.70 14.68
N LYS A 521 -12.08 5.01 13.80
CA LYS A 521 -12.69 4.32 12.66
C LYS A 521 -13.43 3.04 13.08
N LEU A 522 -12.87 2.26 14.00
CA LEU A 522 -13.53 1.06 14.54
C LEU A 522 -14.86 1.40 15.23
N ASN A 523 -14.93 2.50 15.98
CA ASN A 523 -16.19 2.98 16.55
C ASN A 523 -17.21 3.35 15.47
N THR A 524 -16.77 3.98 14.38
CA THR A 524 -17.64 4.29 13.22
C THR A 524 -18.22 3.02 12.62
N TRP A 525 -17.39 1.99 12.41
CA TRP A 525 -17.84 0.69 11.89
C TRP A 525 -18.78 -0.04 12.85
N GLN A 526 -18.50 -0.02 14.15
CA GLN A 526 -19.40 -0.61 15.14
C GLN A 526 -20.76 0.11 15.13
N GLY A 527 -20.75 1.44 15.10
CA GLY A 527 -21.97 2.27 15.03
C GLY A 527 -22.78 2.06 13.75
N SER A 528 -22.16 1.64 12.65
CA SER A 528 -22.84 1.29 11.40
C SER A 528 -23.32 -0.16 11.33
N GLY A 529 -23.16 -0.94 12.40
CA GLY A 529 -23.55 -2.36 12.44
C GLY A 529 -22.60 -3.31 11.69
N ALA A 530 -21.36 -2.91 11.40
CA ALA A 530 -20.42 -3.73 10.64
C ALA A 530 -19.85 -4.93 11.44
N CYS A 531 -20.05 -4.95 12.76
CA CYS A 531 -19.56 -6.00 13.66
C CYS A 531 -20.35 -7.31 13.60
N THR A 532 -21.46 -7.36 12.86
CA THR A 532 -22.27 -8.57 12.69
C THR A 532 -22.67 -8.72 11.23
N THR A 533 -22.44 -9.91 10.65
CA THR A 533 -22.90 -10.21 9.29
C THR A 533 -24.42 -10.28 9.25
N ALA A 534 -25.07 -10.20 8.09
CA ALA A 534 -26.53 -10.33 8.04
C ALA A 534 -27.01 -11.74 8.42
N ARG A 535 -26.12 -12.74 8.35
CA ARG A 535 -26.37 -14.10 8.82
C ARG A 535 -26.13 -14.29 10.32
N GLY A 536 -25.79 -13.23 11.06
CA GLY A 536 -25.69 -13.25 12.52
C GLY A 536 -24.33 -13.70 13.06
N PHE A 537 -23.28 -13.72 12.25
CA PHE A 537 -21.92 -14.06 12.70
C PHE A 537 -21.23 -12.84 13.31
N ASP A 538 -20.62 -13.02 14.48
CA ASP A 538 -19.92 -11.97 15.22
C ASP A 538 -18.48 -11.80 14.70
N VAL A 539 -18.19 -10.59 14.20
CA VAL A 539 -16.87 -10.15 13.74
C VAL A 539 -16.38 -8.92 14.51
N THR A 540 -16.90 -8.69 15.72
CA THR A 540 -16.53 -7.56 16.59
C THR A 540 -15.03 -7.55 16.88
N PHE A 541 -14.38 -8.71 16.98
CA PHE A 541 -12.92 -8.78 17.17
C PHE A 541 -12.15 -8.13 16.00
N ALA A 542 -12.68 -8.08 14.78
CA ALA A 542 -12.01 -7.47 13.61
C ALA A 542 -12.52 -6.06 13.27
N TYR A 543 -13.77 -5.73 13.62
CA TYR A 543 -14.44 -4.46 13.27
C TYR A 543 -14.69 -3.51 14.44
N GLY A 544 -14.80 -4.05 15.66
CA GLY A 544 -15.09 -3.29 16.87
C GLY A 544 -13.84 -2.62 17.45
N PRO A 545 -14.02 -1.60 18.31
CA PRO A 545 -12.92 -0.90 18.97
C PRO A 545 -12.12 -1.84 19.88
N MET A 546 -10.83 -1.56 20.03
CA MET A 546 -9.98 -2.20 21.05
C MET A 546 -10.37 -1.66 22.42
N ALA A 547 -10.47 -2.54 23.43
CA ALA A 547 -10.85 -2.12 24.77
C ALA A 547 -9.73 -1.31 25.42
N GLN A 548 -10.09 -0.26 26.17
CA GLN A 548 -9.09 0.57 26.85
C GLN A 548 -8.23 -0.24 27.82
N SER A 549 -8.79 -1.25 28.49
CA SER A 549 -8.05 -2.15 29.38
C SER A 549 -6.98 -2.98 28.66
N GLU A 550 -7.22 -3.38 27.41
CA GLU A 550 -6.25 -4.12 26.60
C GLU A 550 -5.12 -3.19 26.14
N ILE A 551 -5.47 -1.96 25.75
CA ILE A 551 -4.49 -0.92 25.41
C ILE A 551 -3.62 -0.60 26.62
N ASP A 552 -4.22 -0.36 27.78
CA ASP A 552 -3.48 -0.03 29.01
C ASP A 552 -2.54 -1.18 29.42
N ALA A 553 -3.01 -2.44 29.31
CA ALA A 553 -2.20 -3.62 29.58
C ALA A 553 -1.00 -3.73 28.61
N TYR A 554 -1.22 -3.51 27.31
CA TYR A 554 -0.16 -3.51 26.31
C TYR A 554 0.87 -2.40 26.57
N MET A 555 0.41 -1.17 26.86
CA MET A 555 1.26 -0.03 27.15
C MET A 555 2.15 -0.24 28.39
N ALA A 556 1.65 -0.98 29.38
CA ALA A 556 2.41 -1.32 30.60
C ALA A 556 3.30 -2.57 30.45
N SER A 557 3.28 -3.24 29.29
CA SER A 557 3.95 -4.51 29.07
C SER A 557 5.39 -4.38 28.56
N ALA A 558 6.10 -5.51 28.47
CA ALA A 558 7.45 -5.58 27.91
C ALA A 558 7.51 -5.33 26.38
N ALA A 559 6.37 -5.35 25.68
CA ALA A 559 6.31 -5.01 24.25
C ALA A 559 6.55 -3.51 24.00
N VAL A 560 6.22 -2.66 24.97
CA VAL A 560 6.46 -1.22 24.93
C VAL A 560 7.63 -0.90 25.86
N LYS A 561 8.59 -0.08 25.42
CA LYS A 561 9.69 0.32 26.31
C LYS A 561 9.16 1.14 27.47
N GLN A 562 9.66 0.84 28.67
CA GLN A 562 9.16 1.41 29.93
C GLN A 562 10.04 2.55 30.46
N SER A 563 11.18 2.82 29.82
CA SER A 563 12.07 3.92 30.20
C SER A 563 12.80 4.50 28.99
N ALA A 564 13.24 5.76 29.13
CA ALA A 564 14.08 6.43 28.15
C ALA A 564 15.47 5.79 28.01
N ALA A 565 15.98 5.11 29.04
CA ALA A 565 17.29 4.47 29.01
C ALA A 565 17.31 3.23 28.11
N ASP A 566 16.21 2.49 28.09
CA ASP A 566 16.06 1.23 27.35
C ASP A 566 15.56 1.42 25.91
N LEU A 567 15.15 2.65 25.57
CA LEU A 567 14.64 2.98 24.24
C LEU A 567 15.77 2.86 23.21
N THR A 568 15.48 2.20 22.10
CA THR A 568 16.36 2.11 20.94
C THR A 568 15.69 2.70 19.70
N MET A 569 16.48 2.97 18.65
CA MET A 569 15.93 3.38 17.36
C MET A 569 15.03 2.30 16.75
N SER A 570 15.37 1.02 16.94
CA SER A 570 14.54 -0.11 16.48
C SER A 570 13.13 -0.07 17.11
N ASP A 571 13.02 0.29 18.40
CA ASP A 571 11.71 0.39 19.06
C ASP A 571 10.83 1.49 18.46
N ILE A 572 11.41 2.67 18.22
CA ILE A 572 10.72 3.83 17.62
C ILE A 572 10.25 3.47 16.21
N MET A 573 11.16 2.96 15.38
CA MET A 573 10.89 2.70 13.97
C MET A 573 9.99 1.48 13.75
N THR A 574 10.02 0.48 14.63
CA THR A 574 9.08 -0.65 14.56
C THR A 574 7.66 -0.21 14.88
N GLN A 575 7.46 0.65 15.90
CA GLN A 575 6.13 1.21 16.19
C GLN A 575 5.65 2.16 15.09
N LYS A 576 6.55 2.94 14.48
CA LYS A 576 6.23 3.74 13.29
C LYS A 576 5.79 2.86 12.12
N LEU A 577 6.47 1.74 11.88
CA LEU A 577 6.12 0.78 10.83
C LEU A 577 4.72 0.19 11.04
N ILE A 578 4.36 -0.19 12.28
CA ILE A 578 2.99 -0.63 12.62
C ILE A 578 1.97 0.49 12.35
N ALA A 579 2.30 1.73 12.73
CA ALA A 579 1.39 2.86 12.61
C ALA A 579 1.17 3.36 11.18
N LEU A 580 2.16 3.17 10.29
CA LEU A 580 2.04 3.53 8.88
C LEU A 580 1.28 2.46 8.09
N GLY A 581 1.34 1.18 8.49
CA GLY A 581 0.65 0.09 7.83
C GLY A 581 0.98 0.02 6.33
N PHE A 582 -0.04 0.17 5.48
CA PHE A 582 0.11 0.21 4.03
C PHE A 582 0.39 1.62 3.52
N ASN A 583 1.65 2.04 3.59
CA ASN A 583 2.10 3.36 3.17
C ASN A 583 3.49 3.25 2.51
N TYR A 584 3.70 3.93 1.38
CA TYR A 584 5.00 3.90 0.69
C TYR A 584 6.16 4.46 1.53
N GLN A 585 5.87 5.33 2.49
CA GLN A 585 6.87 5.87 3.41
C GLN A 585 7.54 4.77 4.25
N THR A 586 6.88 3.64 4.49
CA THR A 586 7.49 2.49 5.18
C THR A 586 8.75 2.01 4.44
N TRP A 587 8.71 1.95 3.11
CA TRP A 587 9.88 1.52 2.33
C TRP A 587 10.96 2.59 2.26
N ASN A 588 10.58 3.87 2.27
CA ASN A 588 11.52 4.97 2.42
C ASN A 588 12.29 4.86 3.75
N ASP A 589 11.56 4.59 4.84
CA ASP A 589 12.16 4.41 6.17
C ASP A 589 13.08 3.17 6.21
N VAL A 590 12.68 2.04 5.63
CA VAL A 590 13.54 0.85 5.53
C VAL A 590 14.83 1.12 4.75
N ARG A 591 14.73 1.83 3.62
CA ARG A 591 15.88 2.18 2.76
C ARG A 591 16.89 3.08 3.48
N ARG A 592 16.41 4.18 4.08
CA ARG A 592 17.27 5.15 4.77
C ARG A 592 17.92 4.61 6.05
N PHE A 593 17.40 3.51 6.63
CA PHE A 593 18.03 2.77 7.72
C PHE A 593 18.85 1.55 7.27
N ASN A 594 19.01 1.36 5.97
CA ASN A 594 19.77 0.26 5.38
C ASN A 594 19.25 -1.13 5.76
N TYR A 595 17.92 -1.32 5.68
CA TYR A 595 17.30 -2.65 5.81
C TYR A 595 17.66 -3.34 7.15
N ASN A 596 18.03 -4.61 7.09
CA ASN A 596 18.49 -5.43 8.21
C ASN A 596 20.01 -5.45 8.36
N ALA A 597 20.78 -4.81 7.47
CA ALA A 597 22.21 -4.62 7.65
C ALA A 597 22.49 -3.71 8.85
N GLY A 598 21.58 -2.76 9.12
CA GLY A 598 21.85 -1.68 10.07
C GLY A 598 23.10 -0.89 9.65
N ASN A 599 23.63 -0.06 10.56
CA ASN A 599 24.87 0.74 10.45
C ASN A 599 24.71 2.26 10.27
N ILE A 600 23.50 2.80 10.19
CA ILE A 600 23.31 4.26 10.11
C ILE A 600 23.45 4.88 11.51
N ALA A 601 24.42 5.78 11.66
CA ALA A 601 24.68 6.55 12.89
C ALA A 601 24.75 5.67 14.17
N ASP A 602 25.40 4.51 14.07
CA ASP A 602 25.64 3.55 15.16
C ASP A 602 24.39 2.96 15.82
N PHE A 603 23.22 3.01 15.18
CA PHE A 603 21.97 2.45 15.74
C PHE A 603 21.89 0.92 15.71
N GLY A 604 22.86 0.25 15.09
CA GLY A 604 22.79 -1.19 14.82
C GLY A 604 21.66 -1.53 13.84
N VAL A 605 21.09 -2.72 13.97
CA VAL A 605 19.99 -3.21 13.13
C VAL A 605 18.67 -2.61 13.61
N VAL A 606 18.05 -1.77 12.77
CA VAL A 606 16.74 -1.15 13.08
C VAL A 606 15.59 -2.08 12.71
N TYR A 607 15.64 -2.74 11.55
CA TYR A 607 14.62 -3.69 11.09
C TYR A 607 15.16 -5.11 11.12
N ASN A 608 14.75 -5.89 12.12
CA ASN A 608 15.27 -7.24 12.36
C ASN A 608 14.50 -8.33 11.60
N TYR A 609 14.39 -8.20 10.28
CA TYR A 609 13.91 -9.29 9.43
C TYR A 609 15.06 -10.05 8.77
N LYS A 610 14.79 -11.29 8.36
CA LYS A 610 15.71 -12.05 7.51
C LYS A 610 15.44 -11.70 6.05
N GLU A 611 16.47 -11.78 5.23
CA GLU A 611 16.31 -11.50 3.80
C GLU A 611 15.37 -12.52 3.13
N PRO A 612 14.69 -12.12 2.04
CA PRO A 612 13.87 -13.05 1.27
C PRO A 612 14.68 -14.30 0.87
N MET A 613 14.08 -15.48 1.03
CA MET A 613 14.67 -16.78 0.69
C MET A 613 15.16 -16.87 -0.77
N TYR A 614 14.58 -16.04 -1.65
CA TYR A 614 14.96 -15.99 -3.04
C TYR A 614 15.09 -14.55 -3.51
N ARG A 615 16.24 -14.26 -4.13
CA ARG A 615 16.41 -13.13 -5.05
C ARG A 615 16.39 -13.68 -6.48
N MET A 616 15.23 -14.20 -6.91
CA MET A 616 15.10 -15.21 -7.98
C MET A 616 15.74 -14.87 -9.34
N LYS A 617 15.98 -13.60 -9.67
CA LYS A 617 16.59 -13.18 -10.94
C LYS A 617 17.71 -12.15 -10.80
N ALA A 618 17.97 -11.68 -9.59
CA ALA A 618 18.73 -10.45 -9.35
C ALA A 618 20.05 -10.67 -8.59
N GLU A 619 20.45 -11.91 -8.30
CA GLU A 619 21.75 -12.16 -7.64
C GLU A 619 22.95 -11.64 -8.45
N SER A 620 22.87 -11.59 -9.79
CA SER A 620 23.88 -10.94 -10.63
C SER A 620 23.81 -9.41 -10.60
N GLU A 621 22.71 -8.84 -10.11
CA GLU A 621 22.39 -7.40 -10.14
C GLU A 621 22.66 -6.71 -8.81
N PHE A 622 22.74 -7.48 -7.73
CA PHE A 622 23.09 -7.04 -6.39
C PHE A 622 24.54 -7.38 -6.05
N ASP A 623 25.15 -6.55 -5.23
CA ASP A 623 26.44 -6.90 -4.62
C ASP A 623 26.27 -8.06 -3.64
N SER A 624 27.36 -8.75 -3.32
CA SER A 624 27.35 -9.87 -2.36
C SER A 624 27.58 -9.44 -0.90
N ASN A 625 28.07 -8.23 -0.67
CA ASN A 625 28.33 -7.69 0.67
C ASN A 625 27.07 -6.99 1.23
N PRO A 626 26.47 -7.46 2.33
CA PRO A 626 25.29 -6.83 2.96
C PRO A 626 25.47 -5.36 3.35
N GLN A 627 26.71 -4.90 3.49
CA GLN A 627 27.02 -3.50 3.81
C GLN A 627 27.13 -2.62 2.56
N SER A 628 27.11 -3.19 1.35
CA SER A 628 27.09 -2.39 0.12
C SER A 628 25.73 -1.73 -0.08
N ASP A 629 25.73 -0.48 -0.54
CA ASP A 629 24.51 0.19 -0.95
C ASP A 629 23.79 -0.52 -2.09
N ARG A 630 24.50 -1.33 -2.89
CA ARG A 630 23.92 -2.11 -3.99
C ARG A 630 23.51 -3.53 -3.58
N TYR A 631 23.48 -3.84 -2.30
CA TYR A 631 23.06 -5.16 -1.81
C TYR A 631 21.55 -5.34 -1.79
N TYR A 632 20.81 -4.29 -1.45
CA TYR A 632 19.35 -4.34 -1.30
C TYR A 632 18.66 -3.74 -2.53
N VAL A 633 17.36 -4.01 -2.69
CA VAL A 633 16.54 -3.26 -3.65
C VAL A 633 16.44 -1.80 -3.20
N ARG A 634 16.74 -0.86 -4.09
CA ARG A 634 16.87 0.56 -3.78
C ARG A 634 15.87 1.43 -4.52
N ARG A 635 15.35 0.95 -5.64
CA ARG A 635 14.37 1.64 -6.48
C ARG A 635 13.59 0.66 -7.34
N MET A 636 12.57 1.19 -7.98
CA MET A 636 11.89 0.60 -9.12
C MET A 636 12.57 1.06 -10.41
N MET A 637 12.60 0.20 -11.42
CA MET A 637 13.00 0.58 -12.78
C MET A 637 11.95 1.51 -13.38
N GLN A 638 12.44 2.44 -14.18
CA GLN A 638 11.71 3.39 -14.98
C GLN A 638 10.55 2.69 -15.68
N CYS A 639 9.38 3.34 -15.59
CA CYS A 639 8.13 2.78 -16.07
C CYS A 639 8.26 2.35 -17.54
N TYR A 640 7.63 1.23 -17.87
CA TYR A 640 7.54 0.72 -19.24
C TYR A 640 7.11 1.80 -20.25
N LEU A 641 6.21 2.70 -19.85
CA LEU A 641 5.76 3.81 -20.70
C LEU A 641 6.91 4.76 -21.10
N GLU A 642 7.87 5.01 -20.23
CA GLU A 642 9.04 5.84 -20.58
C GLU A 642 10.03 5.08 -21.44
N THR A 643 10.29 3.80 -21.15
CA THR A 643 11.22 3.02 -21.96
C THR A 643 10.73 2.76 -23.37
N ASP A 644 9.41 2.74 -23.59
CA ASP A 644 8.81 2.53 -24.91
C ASP A 644 8.55 3.82 -25.69
N TYR A 645 8.13 4.90 -25.01
CA TYR A 645 7.71 6.14 -25.67
C TYR A 645 8.71 7.30 -25.52
N ASN A 646 9.63 7.23 -24.55
CA ASN A 646 10.67 8.23 -24.28
C ASN A 646 12.05 7.55 -24.19
N THR A 647 12.30 6.58 -25.07
CA THR A 647 13.44 5.65 -25.00
C THR A 647 14.79 6.37 -25.02
N VAL A 648 14.91 7.46 -25.79
CA VAL A 648 16.19 8.18 -25.96
C VAL A 648 16.62 8.84 -24.65
N GLU A 649 15.74 9.61 -24.01
CA GLU A 649 16.06 10.25 -22.73
C GLU A 649 16.17 9.21 -21.61
N THR A 650 15.36 8.14 -21.65
CA THR A 650 15.47 7.07 -20.66
C THR A 650 16.80 6.34 -20.74
N ASP A 651 17.23 5.91 -21.93
CA ASP A 651 18.52 5.22 -22.14
C ASP A 651 19.71 6.12 -21.80
N LYS A 652 19.66 7.40 -22.17
CA LYS A 652 20.65 8.41 -21.80
C LYS A 652 20.76 8.53 -20.28
N THR A 653 19.64 8.70 -19.59
CA THR A 653 19.59 8.85 -18.12
C THR A 653 20.14 7.62 -17.40
N LEU A 654 19.74 6.42 -17.84
CA LEU A 654 20.25 5.17 -17.25
C LEU A 654 21.75 4.99 -17.50
N LYS A 655 22.27 5.34 -18.67
CA LYS A 655 23.71 5.31 -18.96
C LYS A 655 24.50 6.27 -18.08
N GLU A 656 24.01 7.49 -17.90
CA GLU A 656 24.63 8.48 -17.01
C GLU A 656 24.65 7.99 -15.56
N LEU A 657 23.53 7.44 -15.09
CA LEU A 657 23.43 6.83 -13.75
C LEU A 657 24.41 5.66 -13.59
N TYR A 658 24.43 4.73 -14.54
CA TYR A 658 25.31 3.55 -14.50
C TYR A 658 26.79 3.93 -14.51
N GLY A 659 27.14 4.97 -15.26
CA GLY A 659 28.49 5.53 -15.28
C GLY A 659 28.96 5.97 -13.89
N GLN A 660 28.07 6.49 -13.02
CA GLN A 660 28.41 6.89 -11.65
C GLN A 660 28.82 5.70 -10.76
N TYR A 661 28.37 4.49 -11.10
CA TYR A 661 28.63 3.26 -10.35
C TYR A 661 29.62 2.32 -11.08
N GLY A 662 30.24 2.77 -12.18
CA GLY A 662 31.16 1.95 -12.98
C GLY A 662 30.50 0.74 -13.63
N ILE A 663 29.18 0.81 -13.87
CA ILE A 663 28.40 -0.25 -14.49
C ILE A 663 28.32 0.03 -16.00
N GLU A 664 28.67 -0.95 -16.83
CA GLU A 664 28.39 -0.88 -18.26
C GLU A 664 26.95 -1.36 -18.52
N GLY A 665 26.13 -0.57 -19.23
CA GLY A 665 24.75 -0.93 -19.55
C GLY A 665 23.88 0.22 -20.06
N GLY A 666 22.63 -0.08 -20.42
CA GLY A 666 21.56 0.86 -20.83
C GLY A 666 20.24 0.51 -20.15
N LEU A 667 19.21 0.06 -20.88
CA LEU A 667 17.94 -0.47 -20.33
C LEU A 667 18.07 -1.82 -19.57
N ASP A 668 19.15 -2.01 -18.81
CA ASP A 668 19.50 -3.24 -18.09
C ASP A 668 18.72 -3.34 -16.74
N PRO A 669 18.28 -4.53 -16.27
CA PRO A 669 17.73 -4.73 -14.93
C PRO A 669 18.60 -4.28 -13.74
N LYS A 670 19.88 -3.94 -13.90
CA LYS A 670 20.77 -3.57 -12.76
C LYS A 670 20.29 -2.36 -11.96
N VAL A 671 19.43 -1.51 -12.53
CA VAL A 671 18.98 -0.25 -11.91
C VAL A 671 18.33 -0.45 -10.54
N TYR A 672 17.70 -1.61 -10.27
CA TYR A 672 16.98 -1.83 -9.01
C TYR A 672 17.89 -1.79 -7.78
N SER A 673 19.19 -2.10 -7.92
CA SER A 673 20.16 -2.05 -6.83
C SER A 673 20.80 -0.67 -6.64
N ILE A 674 20.52 0.29 -7.53
CA ILE A 674 21.12 1.61 -7.49
C ILE A 674 20.31 2.53 -6.55
N PRO A 675 20.92 3.12 -5.51
CA PRO A 675 20.28 4.11 -4.65
C PRO A 675 19.60 5.23 -5.42
N VAL A 676 18.41 5.64 -4.96
CA VAL A 676 17.90 6.98 -5.30
C VAL A 676 18.76 8.05 -4.63
N TRP A 677 18.68 9.29 -5.10
CA TRP A 677 19.56 10.39 -4.69
C TRP A 677 19.71 10.60 -3.17
N TRP A 678 18.68 10.33 -2.36
CA TRP A 678 18.73 10.47 -0.90
C TRP A 678 19.14 9.17 -0.16
N ASP A 679 19.16 8.02 -0.82
CA ASP A 679 19.42 6.70 -0.20
C ASP A 679 20.90 6.29 -0.25
N TRP A 680 21.77 7.15 -0.78
CA TRP A 680 23.19 6.85 -0.96
C TRP A 680 24.02 7.21 0.28
N THR A 681 24.89 6.30 0.73
CA THR A 681 25.90 6.58 1.75
C THR A 681 27.16 7.14 1.07
N LYS A 682 27.47 8.42 1.32
CA LYS A 682 28.69 9.07 0.81
C LYS A 682 29.94 8.61 1.57
#